data_AF-A0A955G0C2-F1
#
_entry.id   AF-A0A955G0C2-F1
#
_cell.length_a   1.000
_cell.length_b   1.000
_cell.length_c   1.000
_cell.angle_alpha   90.00
_cell.angle_beta   90.00
_cell.angle_gamma   90.00
#
_symmetry.space_group_name_H-M   'P 1'
#
loop_
_entity.id
_entity.type
_entity.pdbx_description
1 polymer ?
#
loop_
_entity_poly.entity_id
_entity_poly.type
_entity_poly.pdbx_seq_one_letter_code
_entity_poly.pdbx_strand_id
1 'polypeptide(L)'
;VEIPVSGELGIKVKTPVPPENFPTVKPFKEYKPEYSENVNRVLSIVGEKGERPSKMPTFDQTYTALVDKLDPINKATKVLSENKTELLAENNPYVLARTAVDAPAKAKHFFEKGTLDYKTKDISGESLRTVLESVESPEILEAFMISKRAVEKHAQGKVTGVDIDAANAVVKEHGAKYEKAARRVTEFSNRALKYVKDAGILSDEQFARMLEANKDYVPFKRIIEQSDAVGAKRGGGKAGSLKEFKGSTRQIQSPLTAITENTIELIKMAENNRPKQALVELAEKTEGQQLIKRVKTPVQEIELSAQEVAKGLDIDISEAQAITTFRALKKDLTPNQFSVFREGKRQVYETTPELAEAISKLGGDSGSTNILFKIANGITTVKKFGITFTPDFIAKNLFRDYLTATSFTKGKPLSPMDFVSAMGDIWKKNDNYYEWLKSGGANGAFLDMGERYVKTDIMKLQRETNFMNSVRNLVEKPVDAMRVAAELSEQSLRLAEFKKVRKAGGSLEAGGFASREITLDFQRVGAKISAMNSITAFMNVSIQGLDKTTRAIKADPKGVTAKAVASITAPSVLLWWANKDDERYKEIPRWEKDLFWIIPTDKWVEVPANEAEGLPDYMVRVDGGKTQVNKGTIYRLPKPQELGILFGSVPERVLDKYFTDNPSAMKDLDETMMQLVTPSFVPDAVAPAIEQYFNKSFFTGRDIVPNHLKDILPEYQFVEYTSETAKTLGKMVATIDKTTNFASPMVLENYIRSWGGALGQYAVQIADEGLKKTGIAKDNVDPASSLADIPFVKAFIVRFPMAGTTSVQDFYEAYGESEQVVNTIKHLAKNGDFENMQKEMLLEQNQDKLISLKGIKDALSNQSQFIRLVNRNPEMSPDEKRQMIDGAYLNMTEVAKQGNILVRELKKSVGEK
;
A
#
# COMPACT_ATOMS: atom_id res chain seq x y z
N VAL A 1 -67.11 -8.29 -15.34
CA VAL A 1 -65.70 -8.64 -15.64
C VAL A 1 -64.93 -8.50 -14.34
N GLU A 2 -64.86 -9.60 -13.60
CA GLU A 2 -64.02 -9.83 -12.42
C GLU A 2 -63.93 -11.36 -12.36
N ILE A 3 -62.72 -11.91 -12.35
CA ILE A 3 -62.49 -13.36 -12.30
C ILE A 3 -61.73 -13.64 -11.00
N PRO A 4 -62.38 -14.27 -9.99
CA PRO A 4 -61.75 -14.75 -8.77
C PRO A 4 -61.50 -16.26 -8.86
N VAL A 5 -60.40 -16.77 -8.28
CA VAL A 5 -60.28 -18.22 -8.02
C VAL A 5 -59.54 -18.48 -6.70
N SER A 6 -60.30 -18.60 -5.61
CA SER A 6 -60.25 -19.75 -4.68
C SER A 6 -61.12 -20.87 -5.29
N GLY A 7 -60.93 -22.18 -5.18
CA GLY A 7 -60.01 -23.07 -4.46
C GLY A 7 -60.48 -24.52 -4.71
N GLU A 8 -59.79 -25.48 -4.08
CA GLU A 8 -60.09 -26.93 -3.96
C GLU A 8 -59.59 -27.90 -5.05
N LEU A 9 -58.66 -28.78 -4.65
CA LEU A 9 -58.97 -30.17 -4.36
C LEU A 9 -57.82 -30.79 -3.54
N GLY A 10 -58.16 -31.38 -2.41
CA GLY A 10 -57.20 -31.98 -1.47
C GLY A 10 -56.57 -33.27 -1.99
N ILE A 11 -55.52 -33.73 -1.30
CA ILE A 11 -55.27 -35.12 -0.87
C ILE A 11 -53.94 -35.17 -0.10
N LYS A 12 -53.99 -35.78 1.10
CA LYS A 12 -52.83 -36.21 1.88
C LYS A 12 -52.02 -37.23 1.07
N VAL A 13 -50.76 -36.93 0.76
CA VAL A 13 -49.83 -37.91 0.18
C VAL A 13 -49.04 -38.57 1.30
N LYS A 14 -49.40 -39.83 1.58
CA LYS A 14 -48.55 -40.81 2.28
C LYS A 14 -47.20 -40.88 1.55
N THR A 15 -46.11 -40.88 2.31
CA THR A 15 -44.79 -41.26 1.80
C THR A 15 -44.87 -42.61 1.08
N PRO A 16 -44.57 -42.67 -0.23
CA PRO A 16 -44.36 -43.95 -0.89
C PRO A 16 -42.99 -44.47 -0.46
N VAL A 17 -42.98 -45.63 0.18
CA VAL A 17 -41.80 -46.49 0.21
C VAL A 17 -41.43 -46.77 -1.26
N PRO A 18 -40.18 -46.54 -1.70
CA PRO A 18 -39.77 -46.89 -3.05
C PRO A 18 -39.95 -48.40 -3.27
N PRO A 19 -40.39 -48.85 -4.45
CA PRO A 19 -40.36 -50.26 -4.80
C PRO A 19 -38.94 -50.79 -4.69
N GLU A 20 -38.73 -51.86 -3.93
CA GLU A 20 -37.52 -52.67 -4.02
C GLU A 20 -37.41 -53.18 -5.47
N ASN A 21 -36.33 -52.79 -6.16
CA ASN A 21 -35.97 -53.08 -7.56
C ASN A 21 -36.35 -52.01 -8.60
N PHE A 22 -35.62 -50.89 -8.59
CA PHE A 22 -35.26 -50.23 -9.85
C PHE A 22 -33.98 -50.87 -10.41
N PRO A 23 -33.96 -51.30 -11.68
CA PRO A 23 -32.73 -51.79 -12.30
C PRO A 23 -31.69 -50.67 -12.34
N THR A 24 -30.47 -50.98 -11.91
CA THR A 24 -29.30 -50.10 -12.06
C THR A 24 -29.23 -49.58 -13.50
N VAL A 25 -29.44 -48.28 -13.70
CA VAL A 25 -29.14 -47.62 -14.96
C VAL A 25 -27.64 -47.80 -15.18
N LYS A 26 -27.28 -48.64 -16.15
CA LYS A 26 -25.88 -48.71 -16.62
C LYS A 26 -25.48 -47.28 -17.03
N PRO A 27 -24.28 -46.82 -16.64
CA PRO A 27 -23.80 -45.51 -17.08
C PRO A 27 -23.92 -45.43 -18.60
N PHE A 28 -24.44 -44.31 -19.11
CA PHE A 28 -24.46 -44.02 -20.54
C PHE A 28 -23.05 -44.33 -21.09
N LYS A 29 -22.95 -45.33 -21.98
CA LYS A 29 -21.73 -45.51 -22.77
C LYS A 29 -21.49 -44.17 -23.48
N GLU A 30 -20.34 -43.56 -23.24
CA GLU A 30 -19.87 -42.40 -23.99
C GLU A 30 -20.07 -42.68 -25.49
N TYR A 31 -21.05 -42.01 -26.09
CA TYR A 31 -21.16 -41.96 -27.54
C TYR A 31 -20.10 -40.98 -28.02
N LYS A 32 -18.95 -41.52 -28.48
CA LYS A 32 -17.98 -40.75 -29.27
C LYS A 32 -18.38 -40.91 -30.74
N PRO A 33 -18.97 -39.89 -31.39
CA PRO A 33 -19.23 -39.97 -32.81
C PRO A 33 -17.89 -40.06 -33.54
N GLU A 34 -17.75 -40.97 -34.51
CA GLU A 34 -16.65 -40.90 -35.47
C GLU A 34 -16.88 -39.69 -36.38
N TYR A 35 -16.17 -38.61 -36.10
CA TYR A 35 -16.13 -37.45 -36.96
C TYR A 35 -15.25 -37.72 -38.18
N SER A 36 -15.64 -37.18 -39.35
CA SER A 36 -14.77 -37.23 -40.53
C SER A 36 -13.46 -36.47 -40.27
N GLU A 37 -12.39 -36.84 -40.99
CA GLU A 37 -11.05 -36.24 -40.84
C GLU A 37 -11.09 -34.70 -40.96
N ASN A 38 -11.94 -34.17 -41.83
CA ASN A 38 -12.15 -32.73 -42.00
C ASN A 38 -12.81 -32.06 -40.77
N VAL A 39 -13.77 -32.74 -40.12
CA VAL A 39 -14.41 -32.24 -38.90
C VAL A 39 -13.43 -32.28 -37.73
N ASN A 40 -12.60 -33.33 -37.61
CA ASN A 40 -11.53 -33.37 -36.62
C ASN A 40 -10.48 -32.26 -36.82
N ARG A 41 -10.17 -31.92 -38.08
CA ARG A 41 -9.27 -30.79 -38.41
C ARG A 41 -9.86 -29.45 -37.98
N VAL A 42 -11.18 -29.26 -38.12
CA VAL A 42 -11.89 -28.04 -37.69
C VAL A 42 -12.12 -28.01 -36.18
N LEU A 43 -12.37 -29.14 -35.51
CA LEU A 43 -12.48 -29.19 -34.06
C LEU A 43 -11.13 -29.00 -33.36
N SER A 44 -10.01 -29.36 -34.00
CA SER A 44 -8.65 -29.16 -33.47
C SER A 44 -8.24 -27.69 -33.28
N ILE A 45 -8.95 -26.76 -33.92
CA ILE A 45 -8.76 -25.30 -33.78
C ILE A 45 -9.77 -24.65 -32.82
N VAL A 46 -10.76 -25.40 -32.34
CA VAL A 46 -11.72 -24.92 -31.32
C VAL A 46 -11.15 -25.23 -29.93
N GLY A 47 -10.55 -24.23 -29.29
CA GLY A 47 -10.15 -24.32 -27.90
C GLY A 47 -11.35 -24.13 -26.97
N GLU A 48 -11.67 -25.13 -26.16
CA GLU A 48 -12.59 -24.95 -25.04
C GLU A 48 -12.01 -23.95 -24.04
N LYS A 49 -12.83 -23.01 -23.59
CA LYS A 49 -12.52 -22.12 -22.48
C LYS A 49 -12.40 -23.01 -21.24
N GLY A 50 -11.17 -23.28 -20.80
CA GLY A 50 -10.85 -24.26 -19.76
C GLY A 50 -11.87 -24.29 -18.63
N GLU A 51 -12.33 -25.50 -18.29
CA GLU A 51 -13.24 -25.76 -17.19
C GLU A 51 -12.84 -24.96 -15.94
N ARG A 52 -13.81 -24.29 -15.31
CA ARG A 52 -13.58 -23.71 -13.98
C ARG A 52 -13.20 -24.88 -13.06
N PRO A 53 -12.03 -24.85 -12.39
CA PRO A 53 -11.64 -25.97 -11.55
C PRO A 53 -12.70 -26.18 -10.47
N SER A 54 -13.32 -27.36 -10.46
CA SER A 54 -14.31 -27.76 -9.45
C SER A 54 -13.69 -28.12 -8.11
N LYS A 55 -12.35 -28.06 -8.00
CA LYS A 55 -11.59 -28.31 -6.77
C LYS A 55 -11.21 -26.99 -6.10
N MET A 56 -11.41 -26.91 -4.79
CA MET A 56 -10.88 -25.80 -4.00
C MET A 56 -9.37 -25.64 -4.25
N PRO A 57 -8.87 -24.40 -4.37
CA PRO A 57 -7.45 -24.16 -4.61
C PRO A 57 -6.61 -24.74 -3.47
N THR A 58 -5.45 -25.30 -3.81
CA THR A 58 -4.50 -25.77 -2.78
C THR A 58 -3.98 -24.61 -1.92
N PHE A 59 -3.41 -24.91 -0.75
CA PHE A 59 -2.74 -23.88 0.07
C PHE A 59 -1.70 -23.12 -0.75
N ASP A 60 -0.92 -23.83 -1.58
CA ASP A 60 0.13 -23.25 -2.41
C ASP A 60 -0.41 -22.31 -3.50
N GLN A 61 -1.51 -22.71 -4.16
CA GLN A 61 -2.19 -21.86 -5.13
C GLN A 61 -2.79 -20.62 -4.45
N THR A 62 -3.34 -20.79 -3.24
CA THR A 62 -3.88 -19.69 -2.44
C THR A 62 -2.78 -18.74 -1.99
N TYR A 63 -1.65 -19.26 -1.51
CA TYR A 63 -0.48 -18.48 -1.10
C TYR A 63 0.10 -17.70 -2.27
N THR A 64 0.21 -18.32 -3.45
CA THR A 64 0.69 -17.65 -4.67
C THR A 64 -0.27 -16.56 -5.13
N ALA A 65 -1.58 -16.83 -5.05
CA ALA A 65 -2.62 -15.88 -5.44
C ALA A 65 -2.72 -14.67 -4.51
N LEU A 66 -2.52 -14.88 -3.20
CA LEU A 66 -2.80 -13.87 -2.17
C LEU A 66 -1.54 -13.21 -1.59
N VAL A 67 -0.46 -13.97 -1.39
CA VAL A 67 0.71 -13.53 -0.61
C VAL A 67 1.90 -13.23 -1.52
N ASP A 68 2.28 -14.16 -2.38
CA ASP A 68 3.54 -14.06 -3.12
C ASP A 68 3.48 -14.70 -4.50
N LYS A 69 3.34 -13.84 -5.52
CA LYS A 69 3.32 -14.27 -6.92
C LYS A 69 4.61 -14.94 -7.39
N LEU A 70 5.72 -14.79 -6.66
CA LEU A 70 7.02 -15.38 -6.98
C LEU A 70 7.32 -16.64 -6.16
N ASP A 71 6.41 -17.08 -5.28
CA ASP A 71 6.60 -18.31 -4.51
C ASP A 71 6.81 -19.59 -5.35
N PRO A 72 6.22 -19.74 -6.56
CA PRO A 72 6.59 -20.84 -7.44
C PRO A 72 8.09 -20.87 -7.79
N ILE A 73 8.74 -19.71 -7.93
CA ILE A 73 10.20 -19.61 -8.15
C ILE A 73 10.95 -20.04 -6.88
N ASN A 74 10.46 -19.64 -5.69
CA ASN A 74 11.02 -20.05 -4.40
C ASN A 74 10.98 -21.57 -4.22
N LYS A 75 9.84 -22.20 -4.51
CA LYS A 75 9.66 -23.65 -4.44
C LYS A 75 10.54 -24.38 -5.43
N ALA A 76 10.54 -23.94 -6.69
CA ALA A 76 11.41 -24.52 -7.71
C ALA A 76 12.89 -24.42 -7.30
N THR A 77 13.31 -23.27 -6.76
CA THR A 77 14.68 -23.10 -6.25
C THR A 77 15.02 -24.13 -5.17
N LYS A 78 14.14 -24.33 -4.18
CA LYS A 78 14.35 -25.30 -3.09
C LYS A 78 14.42 -26.75 -3.56
N VAL A 79 13.52 -27.12 -4.48
CA VAL A 79 13.47 -28.45 -5.08
C VAL A 79 14.76 -28.72 -5.87
N LEU A 80 15.18 -27.75 -6.69
CA LEU A 80 16.39 -27.86 -7.49
C LEU A 80 17.67 -27.84 -6.64
N SER A 81 17.68 -27.18 -5.47
CA SER A 81 18.81 -27.21 -4.53
C SER A 81 18.78 -28.41 -3.57
N GLU A 82 18.07 -29.47 -3.92
CA GLU A 82 17.90 -30.73 -3.15
C GLU A 82 17.39 -30.56 -1.70
N ASN A 83 16.76 -29.43 -1.35
CA ASN A 83 16.44 -29.06 0.04
C ASN A 83 17.64 -29.09 1.03
N LYS A 84 18.88 -29.19 0.55
CA LYS A 84 20.07 -29.48 1.38
C LYS A 84 21.08 -28.33 1.49
N THR A 85 20.99 -27.31 0.64
CA THR A 85 21.95 -26.20 0.63
C THR A 85 21.25 -24.85 0.51
N GLU A 86 21.48 -23.93 1.46
CA GLU A 86 21.16 -22.52 1.24
C GLU A 86 22.07 -21.99 0.13
N LEU A 87 21.49 -21.74 -1.05
CA LEU A 87 22.22 -21.09 -2.14
C LEU A 87 22.63 -19.68 -1.71
N LEU A 88 23.86 -19.30 -2.06
CA LEU A 88 24.31 -17.91 -1.95
C LEU A 88 23.31 -16.99 -2.68
N ALA A 89 23.06 -15.81 -2.12
CA ALA A 89 22.03 -14.88 -2.59
C ALA A 89 22.19 -14.52 -4.07
N GLU A 90 23.43 -14.35 -4.53
CA GLU A 90 23.83 -14.06 -5.91
C GLU A 90 23.51 -15.18 -6.91
N ASN A 91 23.30 -16.41 -6.42
CA ASN A 91 22.99 -17.59 -7.21
C ASN A 91 21.56 -18.11 -6.97
N ASN A 92 20.81 -17.47 -6.07
CA ASN A 92 19.47 -17.90 -5.69
C ASN A 92 18.41 -17.24 -6.61
N PRO A 93 17.73 -17.99 -7.50
CA PRO A 93 16.79 -17.42 -8.46
C PRO A 93 15.65 -16.62 -7.81
N TYR A 94 15.19 -17.02 -6.63
CA TYR A 94 14.15 -16.30 -5.89
C TYR A 94 14.69 -14.99 -5.29
N VAL A 95 15.88 -14.98 -4.70
CA VAL A 95 16.50 -13.74 -4.20
C VAL A 95 16.76 -12.75 -5.34
N LEU A 96 17.28 -13.24 -6.46
CA LEU A 96 17.48 -12.45 -7.68
C LEU A 96 16.15 -11.92 -8.22
N ALA A 97 15.09 -12.72 -8.22
CA ALA A 97 13.76 -12.29 -8.64
C ALA A 97 13.21 -11.17 -7.75
N ARG A 98 13.41 -11.26 -6.43
CA ARG A 98 12.94 -10.28 -5.44
C ARG A 98 13.72 -8.97 -5.51
N THR A 99 15.00 -9.00 -5.92
CA THR A 99 15.85 -7.80 -6.08
C THR A 99 15.84 -7.21 -7.51
N ALA A 100 15.37 -7.96 -8.51
CA ALA A 100 15.27 -7.51 -9.90
C ALA A 100 14.19 -6.43 -10.11
N VAL A 101 13.16 -6.42 -9.26
CA VAL A 101 12.01 -5.49 -9.36
C VAL A 101 12.42 -4.03 -9.11
N ASP A 102 13.59 -3.80 -8.49
CA ASP A 102 14.11 -2.47 -8.14
C ASP A 102 15.02 -1.85 -9.21
N ALA A 103 14.68 -2.08 -10.48
CA ALA A 103 15.40 -1.48 -11.62
C ALA A 103 15.46 0.06 -11.58
N PRO A 104 14.43 0.80 -11.11
CA PRO A 104 14.52 2.25 -10.96
C PRO A 104 15.60 2.71 -9.97
N ALA A 105 15.82 2.03 -8.84
CA ALA A 105 16.89 2.39 -7.90
C ALA A 105 18.28 2.14 -8.50
N LYS A 106 18.44 1.04 -9.24
CA LYS A 106 19.66 0.76 -10.00
C LYS A 106 19.89 1.82 -11.09
N ALA A 107 18.85 2.25 -11.79
CA ALA A 107 18.94 3.33 -12.78
C ALA A 107 19.30 4.68 -12.14
N LYS A 108 18.80 4.97 -10.92
CA LYS A 108 19.22 6.16 -10.16
C LYS A 108 20.73 6.18 -9.91
N HIS A 109 21.33 5.03 -9.66
CA HIS A 109 22.80 4.93 -9.57
C HIS A 109 23.46 5.37 -10.90
N PHE A 110 22.96 4.92 -12.05
CA PHE A 110 23.43 5.36 -13.37
C PHE A 110 23.29 6.88 -13.54
N PHE A 111 22.18 7.46 -13.11
CA PHE A 111 21.94 8.89 -13.27
C PHE A 111 22.78 9.77 -12.33
N GLU A 112 22.97 9.36 -11.07
CA GLU A 112 23.59 10.21 -10.05
C GLU A 112 25.06 9.90 -9.76
N LYS A 113 25.49 8.62 -9.78
CA LYS A 113 26.82 8.19 -9.31
C LYS A 113 27.71 7.62 -10.42
N GLY A 114 27.16 6.76 -11.28
CA GLY A 114 27.89 6.17 -12.39
C GLY A 114 27.18 4.95 -12.98
N THR A 115 27.45 4.67 -14.25
CA THR A 115 27.03 3.40 -14.88
C THR A 115 27.70 2.20 -14.22
N LEU A 116 27.04 1.04 -14.21
CA LEU A 116 27.54 -0.17 -13.55
C LEU A 116 27.94 -1.25 -14.55
N ASP A 117 28.98 -2.02 -14.22
CA ASP A 117 29.22 -3.32 -14.85
C ASP A 117 28.15 -4.33 -14.42
N TYR A 118 27.68 -5.16 -15.35
CA TYR A 118 26.61 -6.12 -15.07
C TYR A 118 27.02 -7.22 -14.08
N LYS A 119 28.27 -7.69 -14.16
CA LYS A 119 28.75 -8.83 -13.36
C LYS A 119 29.26 -8.37 -12.01
N THR A 120 30.18 -7.40 -11.99
CA THR A 120 30.82 -6.98 -10.74
C THR A 120 30.01 -5.96 -9.95
N LYS A 121 29.10 -5.25 -10.63
CA LYS A 121 28.37 -4.09 -10.07
C LYS A 121 29.31 -2.95 -9.66
N ASP A 122 30.51 -2.89 -10.20
CA ASP A 122 31.41 -1.74 -10.04
C ASP A 122 31.08 -0.65 -11.04
N ILE A 123 31.57 0.56 -10.77
CA ILE A 123 31.37 1.70 -11.67
C ILE A 123 32.14 1.45 -12.98
N SER A 124 31.41 1.33 -14.08
CA SER A 124 31.95 1.14 -15.43
C SER A 124 32.10 2.44 -16.22
N GLY A 125 31.66 3.57 -15.66
CA GLY A 125 31.72 4.88 -16.33
C GLY A 125 30.90 5.94 -15.61
N GLU A 126 31.06 7.19 -16.04
CA GLU A 126 30.44 8.36 -15.42
C GLU A 126 28.90 8.37 -15.46
N SER A 127 28.30 9.16 -14.57
CA SER A 127 26.85 9.31 -14.46
C SER A 127 26.30 10.33 -15.46
N LEU A 128 25.01 10.23 -15.77
CA LEU A 128 24.35 11.23 -16.62
C LEU A 128 24.46 12.63 -16.00
N ARG A 129 24.31 12.76 -14.68
CA ARG A 129 24.47 14.01 -13.94
C ARG A 129 25.84 14.65 -14.16
N THR A 130 26.92 13.88 -14.05
CA THR A 130 28.28 14.39 -14.25
C THR A 130 28.51 14.90 -15.68
N VAL A 131 27.86 14.30 -16.67
CA VAL A 131 27.90 14.82 -18.05
C VAL A 131 27.15 16.13 -18.16
N LEU A 132 25.96 16.18 -17.59
CA LEU A 132 25.06 17.33 -17.63
C LEU A 132 25.56 18.54 -16.85
N GLU A 133 26.25 18.35 -15.72
CA GLU A 133 26.88 19.43 -14.92
C GLU A 133 28.12 20.02 -15.61
N SER A 134 28.64 19.36 -16.64
CA SER A 134 29.83 19.82 -17.37
C SER A 134 29.55 20.79 -18.53
N VAL A 135 28.27 21.10 -18.77
CA VAL A 135 27.85 22.01 -19.85
C VAL A 135 27.10 23.21 -19.28
N GLU A 136 27.22 24.36 -19.97
CA GLU A 136 26.54 25.61 -19.57
C GLU A 136 25.02 25.53 -19.74
N SER A 137 24.55 24.95 -20.85
CA SER A 137 23.13 24.76 -21.13
C SER A 137 22.82 23.34 -21.59
N PRO A 138 22.10 22.57 -20.76
CA PRO A 138 21.57 21.25 -21.11
C PRO A 138 20.60 21.28 -22.30
N GLU A 139 19.82 22.36 -22.44
CA GLU A 139 18.91 22.55 -23.57
C GLU A 139 19.67 22.70 -24.90
N ILE A 140 20.79 23.43 -24.91
CA ILE A 140 21.64 23.54 -26.10
C ILE A 140 22.32 22.19 -26.41
N LEU A 141 22.78 21.46 -25.39
CA LEU A 141 23.28 20.10 -25.57
C LEU A 141 22.21 19.18 -26.20
N GLU A 142 20.97 19.28 -25.73
CA GLU A 142 19.84 18.51 -26.27
C GLU A 142 19.56 18.86 -27.74
N ALA A 143 19.47 20.14 -28.09
CA ALA A 143 19.30 20.59 -29.47
C ALA A 143 20.45 20.13 -30.37
N PHE A 144 21.68 20.19 -29.88
CA PHE A 144 22.87 19.73 -30.58
C PHE A 144 22.83 18.21 -30.85
N MET A 145 22.47 17.39 -29.84
CA MET A 145 22.34 15.93 -30.01
C MET A 145 21.22 15.55 -31.00
N ILE A 146 20.07 16.23 -30.93
CA ILE A 146 18.98 16.04 -31.91
C ILE A 146 19.49 16.34 -33.31
N SER A 147 20.20 17.44 -33.48
CA SER A 147 20.71 17.88 -34.78
C SER A 147 21.71 16.89 -35.37
N LYS A 148 22.70 16.44 -34.60
CA LYS A 148 23.66 15.41 -35.04
C LYS A 148 22.96 14.14 -35.49
N ARG A 149 22.04 13.65 -34.67
CA ARG A 149 21.29 12.43 -34.97
C ARG A 149 20.38 12.60 -36.18
N ALA A 150 19.81 13.78 -36.38
CA ALA A 150 18.99 14.07 -37.55
C ALA A 150 19.82 14.01 -38.84
N VAL A 151 21.03 14.60 -38.83
CA VAL A 151 21.97 14.56 -39.95
C VAL A 151 22.41 13.12 -40.26
N GLU A 152 22.79 12.34 -39.23
CA GLU A 152 23.15 10.91 -39.39
C GLU A 152 22.01 10.13 -40.05
N LYS A 153 20.78 10.30 -39.57
CA LYS A 153 19.62 9.54 -40.06
C LYS A 153 19.15 10.00 -41.44
N HIS A 154 19.29 11.28 -41.75
CA HIS A 154 19.05 11.80 -43.09
C HIS A 154 20.02 11.19 -44.11
N ALA A 155 21.31 11.11 -43.78
CA ALA A 155 22.32 10.44 -44.61
C ALA A 155 22.03 8.93 -44.82
N GLN A 156 21.29 8.31 -43.90
CA GLN A 156 20.80 6.92 -44.00
C GLN A 156 19.41 6.82 -44.68
N GLY A 157 18.91 7.89 -45.30
CA GLY A 157 17.62 7.91 -45.99
C GLY A 157 16.39 7.83 -45.07
N LYS A 158 16.52 8.21 -43.79
CA LYS A 158 15.41 8.15 -42.81
C LYS A 158 14.86 9.54 -42.49
N VAL A 159 13.54 9.67 -42.48
CA VAL A 159 12.83 10.91 -42.12
C VAL A 159 12.82 11.12 -40.60
N THR A 160 13.22 12.31 -40.16
CA THR A 160 13.39 12.65 -38.73
C THR A 160 12.36 13.67 -38.23
N GLY A 161 11.80 14.49 -39.12
CA GLY A 161 10.95 15.63 -38.77
C GLY A 161 11.72 16.87 -38.29
N VAL A 162 13.05 16.86 -38.45
CA VAL A 162 13.93 17.98 -38.12
C VAL A 162 14.37 18.65 -39.43
N ASP A 163 14.37 19.98 -39.46
CA ASP A 163 14.96 20.74 -40.56
C ASP A 163 16.48 20.48 -40.63
N ILE A 164 16.93 19.90 -41.74
CA ILE A 164 18.32 19.44 -41.88
C ILE A 164 19.29 20.61 -42.06
N ASP A 165 18.87 21.70 -42.68
CA ASP A 165 19.72 22.89 -42.83
C ASP A 165 19.91 23.58 -41.49
N ALA A 166 18.83 23.72 -40.72
CA ALA A 166 18.90 24.20 -39.34
C ALA A 166 19.76 23.27 -38.45
N ALA A 167 19.59 21.94 -38.59
CA ALA A 167 20.40 20.97 -37.85
C ALA A 167 21.89 21.08 -38.18
N ASN A 168 22.25 21.23 -39.47
CA ASN A 168 23.64 21.44 -39.88
C ASN A 168 24.21 22.75 -39.30
N ALA A 169 23.42 23.83 -39.25
CA ALA A 169 23.82 25.08 -38.63
C ALA A 169 24.10 24.92 -37.13
N VAL A 170 23.20 24.26 -36.39
CA VAL A 170 23.36 23.96 -34.95
C VAL A 170 24.62 23.12 -34.69
N VAL A 171 24.86 22.09 -35.51
CA VAL A 171 26.05 21.24 -35.39
C VAL A 171 27.34 22.05 -35.60
N LYS A 172 27.34 22.95 -36.60
CA LYS A 172 28.49 23.82 -36.89
C LYS A 172 28.73 24.86 -35.79
N GLU A 173 27.67 25.50 -35.30
CA GLU A 173 27.75 26.58 -34.30
C GLU A 173 28.18 26.06 -32.92
N HIS A 174 27.59 24.95 -32.47
CA HIS A 174 27.76 24.47 -31.10
C HIS A 174 28.74 23.30 -30.96
N GLY A 175 29.23 22.73 -32.07
CA GLY A 175 30.12 21.56 -32.08
C GLY A 175 31.36 21.70 -31.22
N ALA A 176 32.07 22.84 -31.30
CA ALA A 176 33.29 23.07 -30.51
C ALA A 176 33.05 23.01 -28.99
N LYS A 177 31.86 23.37 -28.53
CA LYS A 177 31.50 23.40 -27.11
C LYS A 177 30.84 22.10 -26.63
N TYR A 178 29.96 21.51 -27.44
CA TYR A 178 29.06 20.44 -27.00
C TYR A 178 29.38 19.04 -27.52
N GLU A 179 30.28 18.89 -28.51
CA GLU A 179 30.63 17.58 -29.09
C GLU A 179 31.13 16.59 -28.03
N LYS A 180 32.01 17.04 -27.12
CA LYS A 180 32.55 16.18 -26.05
C LYS A 180 31.45 15.72 -25.10
N ALA A 181 30.52 16.59 -24.73
CA ALA A 181 29.41 16.25 -23.84
C ALA A 181 28.41 15.31 -24.54
N ALA A 182 28.08 15.56 -25.81
CA ALA A 182 27.19 14.71 -26.61
C ALA A 182 27.72 13.29 -26.75
N ARG A 183 29.04 13.13 -26.98
CA ARG A 183 29.70 11.81 -26.98
C ARG A 183 29.57 11.12 -25.65
N ARG A 184 29.81 11.82 -24.54
CA ARG A 184 29.66 11.28 -23.17
C ARG A 184 28.22 10.81 -22.87
N VAL A 185 27.20 11.52 -23.35
CA VAL A 185 25.78 11.08 -23.28
C VAL A 185 25.54 9.83 -24.13
N THR A 186 26.11 9.78 -25.33
CA THR A 186 26.03 8.60 -26.22
C THR A 186 26.70 7.38 -25.56
N GLU A 187 27.88 7.56 -24.99
CA GLU A 187 28.60 6.52 -24.26
C GLU A 187 27.83 6.05 -23.01
N PHE A 188 27.18 6.96 -22.28
CA PHE A 188 26.28 6.61 -21.19
C PHE A 188 25.17 5.65 -21.68
N SER A 189 24.52 5.99 -22.80
CA SER A 189 23.49 5.13 -23.41
C SER A 189 24.06 3.79 -23.89
N ASN A 190 25.27 3.79 -24.45
CA ASN A 190 25.97 2.59 -24.89
C ASN A 190 26.34 1.68 -23.72
N ARG A 191 26.71 2.24 -22.55
CA ARG A 191 26.96 1.48 -21.32
C ARG A 191 25.67 0.87 -20.76
N ALA A 192 24.55 1.58 -20.81
CA ALA A 192 23.24 1.00 -20.48
C ALA A 192 22.84 -0.14 -21.44
N LEU A 193 23.16 -0.02 -22.74
CA LEU A 193 22.96 -1.10 -23.72
C LEU A 193 23.92 -2.28 -23.48
N LYS A 194 25.18 -2.01 -23.12
CA LYS A 194 26.17 -3.04 -22.73
C LYS A 194 25.67 -3.84 -21.53
N TYR A 195 25.02 -3.20 -20.56
CA TYR A 195 24.41 -3.89 -19.42
C TYR A 195 23.39 -4.96 -19.85
N VAL A 196 22.62 -4.69 -20.91
CA VAL A 196 21.66 -5.63 -21.52
C VAL A 196 22.38 -6.75 -22.29
N LYS A 197 23.46 -6.41 -22.99
CA LYS A 197 24.32 -7.39 -23.67
C LYS A 197 24.95 -8.37 -22.67
N ASP A 198 25.55 -7.86 -21.60
CA ASP A 198 26.20 -8.67 -20.58
C ASP A 198 25.20 -9.53 -19.79
N ALA A 199 23.92 -9.13 -19.75
CA ALA A 199 22.80 -9.95 -19.26
C ALA A 199 22.37 -11.06 -20.23
N GLY A 200 23.04 -11.23 -21.37
CA GLY A 200 22.79 -12.28 -22.37
C GLY A 200 21.60 -12.00 -23.30
N ILE A 201 20.99 -10.81 -23.22
CA ILE A 201 19.84 -10.45 -24.07
C ILE A 201 20.26 -10.12 -25.49
N LEU A 202 21.46 -9.54 -25.66
CA LEU A 202 22.08 -9.26 -26.95
C LEU A 202 23.35 -10.12 -27.09
N SER A 203 23.63 -10.57 -28.31
CA SER A 203 24.96 -11.11 -28.65
C SER A 203 25.95 -9.97 -28.85
N ASP A 204 27.25 -10.29 -28.81
CA ASP A 204 28.31 -9.31 -29.12
C ASP A 204 28.14 -8.71 -30.52
N GLU A 205 27.74 -9.54 -31.48
CA GLU A 205 27.46 -9.12 -32.85
C GLU A 205 26.25 -8.17 -32.94
N GLN A 206 25.14 -8.50 -32.27
CA GLN A 206 23.96 -7.63 -32.24
C GLN A 206 24.30 -6.28 -31.60
N PHE A 207 25.05 -6.29 -30.50
CA PHE A 207 25.52 -5.08 -29.84
C PHE A 207 26.40 -4.23 -30.77
N ALA A 208 27.40 -4.83 -31.42
CA ALA A 208 28.27 -4.12 -32.35
C ALA A 208 27.49 -3.49 -33.52
N ARG A 209 26.59 -4.24 -34.15
CA ARG A 209 25.72 -3.73 -35.23
C ARG A 209 24.84 -2.56 -34.76
N MET A 210 24.33 -2.62 -33.53
CA MET A 210 23.54 -1.54 -32.95
C MET A 210 24.36 -0.27 -32.72
N LEU A 211 25.62 -0.39 -32.30
CA LEU A 211 26.52 0.76 -32.16
C LEU A 211 26.89 1.36 -33.53
N GLU A 212 27.21 0.50 -34.50
CA GLU A 212 27.63 0.94 -35.84
C GLU A 212 26.52 1.69 -36.58
N ALA A 213 25.28 1.19 -36.49
CA ALA A 213 24.12 1.83 -37.10
C ALA A 213 23.69 3.13 -36.39
N ASN A 214 24.27 3.44 -35.23
CA ASN A 214 23.84 4.53 -34.36
C ASN A 214 25.03 5.21 -33.67
N LYS A 215 25.87 5.89 -34.46
CA LYS A 215 27.10 6.54 -33.96
C LYS A 215 26.81 7.74 -33.07
N ASP A 216 25.78 8.53 -33.41
CA ASP A 216 25.31 9.68 -32.63
C ASP A 216 24.00 9.36 -31.89
N TYR A 217 23.95 8.19 -31.23
CA TYR A 217 22.71 7.69 -30.66
C TYR A 217 22.12 8.63 -29.59
N VAL A 218 20.91 9.10 -29.90
CA VAL A 218 19.99 9.69 -28.94
C VAL A 218 18.54 9.26 -29.29
N PRO A 219 17.67 8.99 -28.29
CA PRO A 219 16.33 8.49 -28.59
C PRO A 219 15.43 9.54 -29.24
N PHE A 220 14.84 9.21 -30.40
CA PHE A 220 13.79 10.02 -31.03
C PHE A 220 12.39 9.48 -30.70
N LYS A 221 12.11 9.36 -29.39
CA LYS A 221 10.79 8.92 -28.90
C LYS A 221 9.77 10.00 -29.27
N ARG A 222 8.59 9.59 -29.79
CA ARG A 222 7.57 10.52 -30.30
C ARG A 222 6.48 10.76 -29.26
N ILE A 223 6.02 12.00 -29.15
CA ILE A 223 4.82 12.35 -28.37
C ILE A 223 3.61 11.81 -29.14
N ILE A 224 2.74 11.08 -28.44
CA ILE A 224 1.49 10.52 -28.98
C ILE A 224 0.37 11.15 -28.18
N GLU A 225 -0.49 11.94 -28.84
CA GLU A 225 -1.64 12.55 -28.20
C GLU A 225 -2.70 11.49 -27.84
N GLN A 226 -3.48 11.79 -26.80
CA GLN A 226 -4.43 10.81 -26.22
C GLN A 226 -5.61 10.52 -27.16
N SER A 227 -5.99 11.46 -28.02
CA SER A 227 -6.97 11.32 -29.11
C SER A 227 -6.54 10.26 -30.14
N ASP A 228 -5.24 10.23 -30.50
CA ASP A 228 -4.67 9.25 -31.44
C ASP A 228 -4.60 7.83 -30.86
N ALA A 229 -4.72 7.68 -29.53
CA ALA A 229 -4.64 6.40 -28.85
C ALA A 229 -5.96 5.60 -28.87
N VAL A 230 -7.09 6.23 -29.19
CA VAL A 230 -8.44 5.63 -29.09
C VAL A 230 -8.78 4.72 -30.28
N GLY A 231 -8.06 4.81 -31.41
CA GLY A 231 -8.32 3.99 -32.62
C GLY A 231 -7.29 2.92 -32.94
N ALA A 232 -6.13 2.91 -32.29
CA ALA A 232 -5.08 1.92 -32.58
C ALA A 232 -5.39 0.62 -31.83
N LYS A 233 -5.73 -0.45 -32.56
CA LYS A 233 -5.60 -1.85 -32.08
C LYS A 233 -4.13 -2.08 -31.73
N ARG A 234 -3.71 -1.66 -30.53
CA ARG A 234 -2.42 -2.03 -29.95
C ARG A 234 -2.50 -3.51 -29.65
N GLY A 235 -1.90 -4.32 -30.52
CA GLY A 235 -1.52 -5.69 -30.16
C GLY A 235 -0.82 -5.64 -28.80
N GLY A 236 -1.31 -6.41 -27.84
CA GLY A 236 -1.04 -6.30 -26.41
C GLY A 236 0.40 -6.60 -25.95
N GLY A 237 1.41 -6.36 -26.77
CA GLY A 237 2.81 -6.42 -26.36
C GLY A 237 3.25 -5.11 -25.72
N LYS A 238 3.73 -5.16 -24.46
CA LYS A 238 4.50 -4.06 -23.85
C LYS A 238 5.59 -3.63 -24.86
N ALA A 239 5.56 -2.36 -25.25
CA ALA A 239 6.54 -1.80 -26.17
C ALA A 239 7.94 -1.88 -25.55
N GLY A 240 8.83 -2.74 -26.06
CA GLY A 240 10.21 -2.81 -25.58
C GLY A 240 11.03 -1.56 -25.97
N SER A 241 12.06 -1.24 -25.19
CA SER A 241 13.01 -0.14 -25.42
C SER A 241 13.89 -0.33 -26.66
N LEU A 242 14.10 -1.57 -27.09
CA LEU A 242 14.86 -1.91 -28.29
C LEU A 242 13.93 -1.92 -29.50
N LYS A 243 14.00 -0.86 -30.32
CA LYS A 243 13.20 -0.69 -31.54
C LYS A 243 14.05 -0.27 -32.72
N GLU A 244 13.61 -0.70 -33.89
CA GLU A 244 14.12 -0.22 -35.16
C GLU A 244 13.71 1.25 -35.40
N PHE A 245 14.63 2.04 -35.97
CA PHE A 245 14.35 3.42 -36.35
C PHE A 245 13.56 3.46 -37.68
N LYS A 246 12.24 3.67 -37.58
CA LYS A 246 11.35 3.73 -38.77
C LYS A 246 11.23 5.11 -39.42
N GLY A 247 11.62 6.18 -38.70
CA GLY A 247 11.39 7.56 -39.12
C GLY A 247 9.97 8.06 -38.83
N SER A 248 9.80 9.38 -38.66
CA SER A 248 8.54 10.04 -38.32
C SER A 248 8.69 11.57 -38.38
N THR A 249 7.60 12.28 -38.67
CA THR A 249 7.52 13.76 -38.59
C THR A 249 6.87 14.28 -37.30
N ARG A 250 6.31 13.41 -36.45
CA ARG A 250 5.74 13.79 -35.14
C ARG A 250 6.76 14.46 -34.22
N GLN A 251 6.26 15.26 -33.27
CA GLN A 251 7.10 15.89 -32.24
C GLN A 251 7.95 14.86 -31.47
N ILE A 252 9.21 15.23 -31.26
CA ILE A 252 10.20 14.45 -30.50
C ILE A 252 10.05 14.80 -29.01
N GLN A 253 9.85 13.79 -28.17
CA GLN A 253 9.98 13.92 -26.71
C GLN A 253 11.44 14.22 -26.39
N SER A 254 11.69 15.06 -25.38
CA SER A 254 13.05 15.40 -24.95
C SER A 254 13.96 14.15 -24.87
N PRO A 255 15.04 14.11 -25.66
CA PRO A 255 16.11 13.14 -25.54
C PRO A 255 16.54 12.76 -24.13
N LEU A 256 16.76 13.74 -23.25
CA LEU A 256 17.26 13.47 -21.90
C LEU A 256 16.21 12.72 -21.08
N THR A 257 14.92 13.06 -21.23
CA THR A 257 13.82 12.27 -20.65
C THR A 257 13.74 10.88 -21.26
N ALA A 258 13.88 10.76 -22.58
CA ALA A 258 13.78 9.47 -23.25
C ALA A 258 14.96 8.56 -22.90
N ILE A 259 16.15 9.09 -22.64
CA ILE A 259 17.34 8.36 -22.15
C ILE A 259 17.09 7.80 -20.76
N THR A 260 16.49 8.57 -19.84
CA THR A 260 16.20 8.08 -18.49
C THR A 260 15.16 6.97 -18.51
N GLU A 261 14.06 7.15 -19.26
CA GLU A 261 13.03 6.12 -19.47
C GLU A 261 13.62 4.85 -20.09
N ASN A 262 14.40 4.99 -21.17
CA ASN A 262 15.05 3.85 -21.83
C ASN A 262 16.04 3.13 -20.91
N THR A 263 16.84 3.87 -20.12
CA THR A 263 17.80 3.27 -19.18
C THR A 263 17.08 2.42 -18.13
N ILE A 264 15.95 2.89 -17.58
CA ILE A 264 15.13 2.11 -16.64
C ILE A 264 14.59 0.84 -17.32
N GLU A 265 14.05 0.96 -18.53
CA GLU A 265 13.53 -0.18 -19.29
C GLU A 265 14.61 -1.22 -19.64
N LEU A 266 15.82 -0.76 -20.03
CA LEU A 266 16.97 -1.62 -20.34
C LEU A 266 17.48 -2.36 -19.10
N ILE A 267 17.67 -1.64 -17.98
CA ILE A 267 18.07 -2.26 -16.70
C ILE A 267 17.01 -3.25 -16.26
N LYS A 268 15.72 -2.89 -16.34
CA LYS A 268 14.61 -3.80 -16.03
C LYS A 268 14.63 -5.05 -16.92
N MET A 269 14.96 -4.92 -18.20
CA MET A 269 15.08 -6.06 -19.11
C MET A 269 16.21 -6.99 -18.66
N ALA A 270 17.39 -6.44 -18.39
CA ALA A 270 18.58 -7.18 -17.92
C ALA A 270 18.34 -7.88 -16.58
N GLU A 271 17.82 -7.14 -15.58
CA GLU A 271 17.59 -7.65 -14.23
C GLU A 271 16.49 -8.72 -14.21
N ASN A 272 15.47 -8.62 -15.06
CA ASN A 272 14.43 -9.66 -15.16
C ASN A 272 14.88 -10.92 -15.91
N ASN A 273 15.94 -10.83 -16.72
CA ASN A 273 16.51 -12.00 -17.38
C ASN A 273 17.42 -12.80 -16.43
N ARG A 274 18.10 -12.11 -15.50
CA ARG A 274 19.02 -12.70 -14.50
C ARG A 274 18.42 -13.87 -13.69
N PRO A 275 17.26 -13.73 -13.00
CA PRO A 275 16.69 -14.85 -12.24
C PRO A 275 16.25 -16.02 -13.13
N LYS A 276 15.90 -15.75 -14.39
CA LYS A 276 15.54 -16.80 -15.35
C LYS A 276 16.75 -17.62 -15.78
N GLN A 277 17.88 -16.95 -16.03
CA GLN A 277 19.14 -17.62 -16.31
C GLN A 277 19.58 -18.46 -15.11
N ALA A 278 19.59 -17.89 -13.91
CA ALA A 278 19.94 -18.60 -12.69
C ALA A 278 19.07 -19.84 -12.46
N LEU A 279 17.75 -19.73 -12.70
CA LEU A 279 16.82 -20.85 -12.56
C LEU A 279 17.11 -21.98 -13.55
N VAL A 280 17.34 -21.64 -14.82
CA VAL A 280 17.65 -22.63 -15.87
C VAL A 280 19.02 -23.25 -15.63
N GLU A 281 20.04 -22.46 -15.25
CA GLU A 281 21.37 -22.98 -14.92
C GLU A 281 21.32 -23.95 -13.74
N LEU A 282 20.52 -23.64 -12.72
CA LEU A 282 20.31 -24.52 -11.57
C LEU A 282 19.65 -25.83 -12.01
N ALA A 283 18.65 -25.77 -12.89
CA ALA A 283 18.00 -26.97 -13.44
C ALA A 283 18.92 -27.80 -14.35
N GLU A 284 19.82 -27.16 -15.10
CA GLU A 284 20.81 -27.84 -15.96
C GLU A 284 21.91 -28.53 -15.16
N LYS A 285 22.34 -27.94 -14.03
CA LYS A 285 23.39 -28.46 -13.15
C LYS A 285 22.92 -29.57 -12.20
N THR A 286 21.63 -29.83 -12.15
CA THR A 286 20.99 -30.79 -11.23
C THR A 286 20.18 -31.80 -12.03
N GLU A 287 19.60 -32.82 -11.38
CA GLU A 287 18.63 -33.72 -12.01
C GLU A 287 17.26 -33.03 -12.30
N GLY A 288 17.19 -31.71 -12.11
CA GLY A 288 16.02 -30.86 -12.30
C GLY A 288 15.51 -30.67 -13.72
N GLN A 289 16.14 -31.32 -14.70
CA GLN A 289 15.68 -31.32 -16.10
C GLN A 289 14.27 -31.90 -16.26
N GLN A 290 13.75 -32.62 -15.26
CA GLN A 290 12.34 -33.06 -15.25
C GLN A 290 11.36 -31.90 -15.00
N LEU A 291 11.76 -30.88 -14.23
CA LEU A 291 10.93 -29.72 -13.86
C LEU A 291 11.00 -28.58 -14.90
N ILE A 292 12.16 -28.38 -15.52
CA ILE A 292 12.40 -27.33 -16.51
C ILE A 292 13.07 -27.95 -17.74
N LYS A 293 12.32 -28.08 -18.84
CA LYS A 293 12.76 -28.75 -20.08
C LYS A 293 12.96 -27.75 -21.19
N ARG A 294 14.09 -27.82 -21.89
CA ARG A 294 14.32 -26.98 -23.07
C ARG A 294 13.46 -27.44 -24.23
N VAL A 295 12.68 -26.54 -24.81
CA VAL A 295 11.84 -26.79 -25.98
C VAL A 295 12.62 -26.42 -27.24
N LYS A 296 12.66 -27.32 -28.24
CA LYS A 296 13.18 -26.99 -29.56
C LYS A 296 12.19 -26.05 -30.24
N THR A 297 12.61 -24.82 -30.54
CA THR A 297 11.78 -23.86 -31.27
C THR A 297 11.48 -24.40 -32.67
N PRO A 298 10.21 -24.63 -33.04
CA PRO A 298 9.89 -25.08 -34.39
C PRO A 298 10.30 -24.00 -35.40
N VAL A 299 11.01 -24.43 -36.43
CA VAL A 299 11.49 -23.59 -37.52
C VAL A 299 10.55 -23.82 -38.70
N GLN A 300 9.96 -22.76 -39.24
CA GLN A 300 9.14 -22.87 -40.44
C GLN A 300 10.01 -22.54 -41.65
N GLU A 301 9.83 -23.35 -42.68
CA GLU A 301 10.35 -23.12 -44.02
C GLU A 301 9.62 -21.92 -44.61
N ILE A 302 10.36 -20.86 -44.95
CA ILE A 302 9.84 -19.69 -45.63
C ILE A 302 10.61 -19.58 -46.94
N GLU A 303 9.90 -19.66 -48.06
CA GLU A 303 10.43 -19.23 -49.35
C GLU A 303 10.48 -17.70 -49.35
N LEU A 304 11.68 -17.15 -49.31
CA LEU A 304 11.87 -15.73 -49.59
C LEU A 304 11.78 -15.56 -51.10
N SER A 305 10.86 -14.70 -51.54
CA SER A 305 10.76 -14.36 -52.96
C SER A 305 12.05 -13.68 -53.45
N ALA A 306 12.36 -13.79 -54.74
CA ALA A 306 13.48 -13.08 -55.37
C ALA A 306 13.48 -11.59 -55.03
N GLN A 307 12.30 -10.98 -54.89
CA GLN A 307 12.12 -9.59 -54.48
C GLN A 307 12.55 -9.31 -53.03
N GLU A 308 12.27 -10.22 -52.10
CA GLU A 308 12.71 -10.08 -50.70
C GLU A 308 14.21 -10.33 -50.52
N VAL A 309 14.77 -11.24 -51.32
CA VAL A 309 16.21 -11.53 -51.37
C VAL A 309 16.97 -10.34 -51.95
N ALA A 310 16.51 -9.82 -53.09
CA ALA A 310 17.06 -8.61 -53.73
C ALA A 310 17.06 -7.42 -52.77
N LYS A 311 15.94 -7.20 -52.07
CA LYS A 311 15.77 -6.12 -51.10
C LYS A 311 16.61 -6.31 -49.83
N GLY A 312 16.96 -7.56 -49.48
CA GLY A 312 17.81 -7.89 -48.34
C GLY A 312 19.31 -7.83 -48.63
N LEU A 313 19.70 -8.04 -49.89
CA LEU A 313 21.09 -8.04 -50.36
C LEU A 313 21.48 -6.80 -51.18
N ASP A 314 20.52 -5.89 -51.42
CA ASP A 314 20.68 -4.67 -52.21
C ASP A 314 21.21 -4.94 -53.63
N ILE A 315 20.72 -6.02 -54.24
CA ILE A 315 21.01 -6.43 -55.61
C ILE A 315 19.78 -6.23 -56.50
N ASP A 316 19.99 -6.19 -57.81
CA ASP A 316 18.88 -6.11 -58.77
C ASP A 316 17.98 -7.36 -58.64
N ILE A 317 16.67 -7.17 -58.75
CA ILE A 317 15.68 -8.26 -58.66
C ILE A 317 15.91 -9.29 -59.77
N SER A 318 16.44 -8.86 -60.91
CA SER A 318 16.80 -9.75 -62.03
C SER A 318 17.94 -10.72 -61.72
N GLU A 319 18.76 -10.43 -60.70
CA GLU A 319 19.89 -11.25 -60.26
C GLU A 319 19.57 -12.12 -59.03
N ALA A 320 18.43 -11.88 -58.38
CA ALA A 320 18.03 -12.59 -57.18
C ALA A 320 17.20 -13.84 -57.49
N GLN A 321 17.53 -14.96 -56.85
CA GLN A 321 16.72 -16.18 -56.87
C GLN A 321 15.92 -16.31 -55.57
N ALA A 322 14.77 -16.96 -55.64
CA ALA A 322 14.03 -17.31 -54.43
C ALA A 322 14.87 -18.29 -53.59
N ILE A 323 15.02 -18.00 -52.29
CA ILE A 323 15.81 -18.82 -51.37
C ILE A 323 14.92 -19.30 -50.25
N THR A 324 14.91 -20.60 -50.04
CA THR A 324 14.24 -21.20 -48.91
C THR A 324 15.09 -21.04 -47.65
N THR A 325 14.56 -20.30 -46.66
CA THR A 325 15.24 -20.09 -45.37
C THR A 325 14.37 -20.60 -44.22
N PHE A 326 15.03 -21.08 -43.17
CA PHE A 326 14.35 -21.54 -41.96
C PHE A 326 14.25 -20.40 -40.96
N ARG A 327 13.03 -19.90 -40.71
CA ARG A 327 12.78 -18.86 -39.70
C ARG A 327 12.14 -19.48 -38.46
N ALA A 328 12.73 -19.22 -37.29
CA ALA A 328 12.11 -19.60 -36.03
C ALA A 328 10.73 -18.92 -35.90
N LEU A 329 9.67 -19.72 -35.76
CA LEU A 329 8.32 -19.19 -35.60
C LEU A 329 8.23 -18.38 -34.29
N LYS A 330 7.81 -17.12 -34.38
CA LYS A 330 7.31 -16.36 -33.21
C LYS A 330 5.93 -16.92 -32.84
N LYS A 331 5.90 -18.12 -32.26
CA LYS A 331 4.70 -18.67 -31.63
C LYS A 331 4.54 -18.05 -30.24
N ASP A 332 3.31 -17.72 -29.87
CA ASP A 332 3.00 -17.35 -28.49
C ASP A 332 3.35 -18.49 -27.55
N LEU A 333 3.89 -18.17 -26.38
CA LEU A 333 4.22 -19.17 -25.38
C LEU A 333 2.93 -19.80 -24.86
N THR A 334 2.92 -21.13 -24.74
CA THR A 334 1.83 -21.83 -24.05
C THR A 334 1.85 -21.48 -22.55
N PRO A 335 0.76 -21.71 -21.80
CA PRO A 335 0.68 -21.36 -20.37
C PRO A 335 1.77 -22.00 -19.50
N ASN A 336 2.37 -23.08 -19.97
CA ASN A 336 3.41 -23.86 -19.31
C ASN A 336 4.83 -23.55 -19.84
N GLN A 337 4.99 -22.52 -20.68
CA GLN A 337 6.28 -22.14 -21.26
C GLN A 337 6.73 -20.75 -20.83
N PHE A 338 8.04 -20.58 -20.65
CA PHE A 338 8.67 -19.28 -20.46
C PHE A 338 9.91 -19.15 -21.36
N SER A 339 10.35 -17.92 -21.60
CA SER A 339 11.56 -17.67 -22.38
C SER A 339 12.66 -16.99 -21.58
N VAL A 340 13.89 -17.40 -21.86
CA VAL A 340 15.14 -16.86 -21.33
C VAL A 340 16.00 -16.43 -22.50
N PHE A 341 16.70 -15.31 -22.38
CA PHE A 341 17.70 -14.92 -23.36
C PHE A 341 19.09 -15.35 -22.89
N ARG A 342 19.86 -15.99 -23.78
CA ARG A 342 21.28 -16.30 -23.60
C ARG A 342 21.99 -16.03 -24.93
N GLU A 343 23.10 -15.29 -24.90
CA GLU A 343 23.91 -14.96 -26.08
C GLU A 343 23.08 -14.37 -27.25
N GLY A 344 22.13 -13.47 -26.96
CA GLY A 344 21.29 -12.87 -28.00
C GLY A 344 20.20 -13.78 -28.57
N LYS A 345 20.11 -15.03 -28.09
CA LYS A 345 19.15 -16.03 -28.56
C LYS A 345 18.06 -16.22 -27.52
N ARG A 346 16.80 -16.14 -27.97
CA ARG A 346 15.63 -16.50 -27.17
C ARG A 346 15.52 -18.02 -27.10
N GLN A 347 15.69 -18.58 -25.91
CA GLN A 347 15.50 -19.99 -25.61
C GLN A 347 14.15 -20.16 -24.88
N VAL A 348 13.40 -21.19 -25.25
CA VAL A 348 12.09 -21.50 -24.64
C VAL A 348 12.22 -22.74 -23.78
N TYR A 349 11.63 -22.69 -22.59
CA TYR A 349 11.61 -23.78 -21.63
C TYR A 349 10.16 -24.07 -21.23
N GLU A 350 9.85 -25.34 -21.06
CA GLU A 350 8.58 -25.86 -20.56
C GLU A 350 8.71 -26.25 -19.09
N THR A 351 7.69 -25.94 -18.31
CA THR A 351 7.63 -26.17 -16.86
C THR A 351 6.18 -26.25 -16.38
N THR A 352 5.89 -26.13 -15.09
CA THR A 352 4.50 -26.08 -14.60
C THR A 352 3.84 -24.74 -14.97
N PRO A 353 2.52 -24.69 -15.22
CA PRO A 353 1.81 -23.43 -15.50
C PRO A 353 2.02 -22.36 -14.41
N GLU A 354 2.07 -22.77 -13.14
CA GLU A 354 2.26 -21.86 -12.00
C GLU A 354 3.66 -21.21 -12.02
N LEU A 355 4.69 -21.99 -12.34
CA LEU A 355 6.06 -21.49 -12.42
C LEU A 355 6.24 -20.59 -13.66
N ALA A 356 5.67 -20.98 -14.81
CA ALA A 356 5.69 -20.15 -16.01
C ALA A 356 4.95 -18.81 -15.80
N GLU A 357 3.79 -18.84 -15.14
CA GLU A 357 3.05 -17.63 -14.76
C GLU A 357 3.88 -16.73 -13.83
N ALA A 358 4.47 -17.28 -12.77
CA ALA A 358 5.33 -16.53 -11.85
C ALA A 358 6.52 -15.85 -12.57
N ILE A 359 7.19 -16.58 -13.47
CA ILE A 359 8.29 -16.05 -14.29
C ILE A 359 7.82 -14.93 -15.23
N SER A 360 6.62 -15.05 -15.80
CA SER A 360 6.04 -14.01 -16.64
C SER A 360 5.78 -12.70 -15.87
N LYS A 361 5.51 -12.80 -14.56
CA LYS A 361 5.20 -11.66 -13.68
C LYS A 361 6.42 -10.92 -13.10
N LEU A 362 7.65 -11.39 -13.36
CA LEU A 362 8.89 -10.69 -12.96
C LEU A 362 8.94 -9.24 -13.48
N GLY A 363 8.42 -9.00 -14.68
CA GLY A 363 8.35 -7.66 -15.30
C GLY A 363 7.26 -6.73 -14.77
N GLY A 364 6.53 -7.14 -13.72
CA GLY A 364 5.35 -6.47 -13.20
C GLY A 364 4.08 -6.76 -14.03
N ASP A 365 2.92 -6.67 -13.38
CA ASP A 365 1.64 -6.87 -14.05
C ASP A 365 1.37 -5.72 -15.03
N SER A 366 0.77 -6.02 -16.18
CA SER A 366 0.31 -4.98 -17.11
C SER A 366 -0.82 -4.24 -16.41
N GLY A 367 -0.58 -3.00 -15.97
CA GLY A 367 -1.64 -2.16 -15.39
C GLY A 367 -2.84 -2.09 -16.35
N SER A 368 -4.04 -2.28 -15.81
CA SER A 368 -5.27 -2.26 -16.61
C SER A 368 -5.35 -0.97 -17.41
N THR A 369 -5.65 -1.09 -18.71
CA THR A 369 -5.81 0.07 -19.60
C THR A 369 -7.17 0.75 -19.44
N ASN A 370 -8.11 0.14 -18.70
CA ASN A 370 -9.45 0.65 -18.46
C ASN A 370 -9.42 1.98 -17.68
N ILE A 371 -10.11 3.01 -18.19
CA ILE A 371 -10.16 4.34 -17.58
C ILE A 371 -10.76 4.34 -16.17
N LEU A 372 -11.78 3.52 -15.91
CA LEU A 372 -12.39 3.41 -14.57
C LEU A 372 -11.40 2.87 -13.55
N PHE A 373 -10.59 1.89 -13.93
CA PHE A 373 -9.54 1.35 -13.08
C PHE A 373 -8.44 2.38 -12.80
N LYS A 374 -8.08 3.21 -13.79
CA LYS A 374 -7.11 4.30 -13.59
C LYS A 374 -7.62 5.36 -12.63
N ILE A 375 -8.91 5.73 -12.71
CA ILE A 375 -9.53 6.66 -11.77
C ILE A 375 -9.51 6.07 -10.36
N ALA A 376 -9.95 4.82 -10.20
CA ALA A 376 -9.94 4.15 -8.90
C ALA A 376 -8.53 4.03 -8.30
N ASN A 377 -7.52 3.74 -9.11
CA ASN A 377 -6.13 3.73 -8.70
C ASN A 377 -5.64 5.13 -8.30
N GLY A 378 -6.03 6.18 -9.03
CA GLY A 378 -5.74 7.56 -8.68
C GLY A 378 -6.28 7.94 -7.30
N ILE A 379 -7.56 7.62 -7.03
CA ILE A 379 -8.20 7.84 -5.72
C ILE A 379 -7.47 7.07 -4.62
N THR A 380 -7.19 5.79 -4.85
CA THR A 380 -6.46 4.93 -3.90
C THR A 380 -5.06 5.46 -3.62
N THR A 381 -4.38 6.00 -4.62
CA THR A 381 -3.06 6.64 -4.48
C THR A 381 -3.16 7.90 -3.62
N VAL A 382 -4.16 8.76 -3.87
CA VAL A 382 -4.41 9.94 -3.03
C VAL A 382 -4.74 9.53 -1.59
N LYS A 383 -5.54 8.49 -1.38
CA LYS A 383 -5.87 7.99 -0.04
C LYS A 383 -4.65 7.46 0.69
N LYS A 384 -3.85 6.60 0.05
CA LYS A 384 -2.59 6.09 0.62
C LYS A 384 -1.69 7.25 0.99
N PHE A 385 -1.48 8.20 0.07
CA PHE A 385 -0.69 9.40 0.33
C PHE A 385 -1.26 10.22 1.50
N GLY A 386 -2.57 10.42 1.51
CA GLY A 386 -3.31 11.15 2.52
C GLY A 386 -3.26 10.56 3.92
N ILE A 387 -2.93 9.28 4.03
CA ILE A 387 -2.74 8.56 5.31
C ILE A 387 -1.25 8.47 5.65
N THR A 388 -0.39 8.11 4.69
CA THR A 388 1.01 7.81 4.98
C THR A 388 1.91 9.02 5.16
N PHE A 389 1.50 10.20 4.66
CA PHE A 389 2.29 11.43 4.73
C PHE A 389 1.89 12.35 5.88
N THR A 390 1.05 11.90 6.82
CA THR A 390 0.70 12.76 7.96
C THR A 390 1.78 12.74 9.03
N PRO A 391 2.00 13.88 9.71
CA PRO A 391 2.94 14.01 10.82
C PRO A 391 2.86 12.89 11.86
N ASP A 392 1.63 12.57 12.26
CA ASP A 392 1.35 11.59 13.29
C ASP A 392 1.56 10.15 12.82
N PHE A 393 1.29 9.85 11.55
CA PHE A 393 1.57 8.53 10.98
C PHE A 393 3.07 8.28 10.85
N ILE A 394 3.83 9.26 10.35
CA ILE A 394 5.28 9.17 10.18
C ILE A 394 5.95 8.92 11.54
N ALA A 395 5.61 9.75 12.53
CA ALA A 395 6.18 9.65 13.87
C ALA A 395 5.88 8.30 14.53
N LYS A 396 4.64 7.79 14.38
CA LYS A 396 4.26 6.49 14.93
C LYS A 396 5.00 5.34 14.26
N ASN A 397 5.04 5.34 12.93
CA ASN A 397 5.66 4.24 12.18
C ASN A 397 7.17 4.22 12.34
N LEU A 398 7.84 5.36 12.49
CA LEU A 398 9.27 5.37 12.78
C LEU A 398 9.60 4.52 14.02
N PHE A 399 8.89 4.76 15.12
CA PHE A 399 9.10 4.02 16.36
C PHE A 399 8.69 2.55 16.23
N ARG A 400 7.52 2.32 15.61
CA ARG A 400 6.95 0.99 15.39
C ARG A 400 7.84 0.09 14.52
N ASP A 401 8.31 0.64 13.41
CA ASP A 401 9.10 -0.07 12.42
C ASP A 401 10.53 -0.29 12.94
N TYR A 402 11.07 0.63 13.74
CA TYR A 402 12.33 0.41 14.44
C TYR A 402 12.27 -0.81 15.37
N LEU A 403 11.23 -0.95 16.19
CA LEU A 403 11.05 -2.11 17.08
C LEU A 403 10.80 -3.41 16.30
N THR A 404 10.04 -3.33 15.21
CA THR A 404 9.79 -4.46 14.31
C THR A 404 11.09 -4.93 13.65
N ALA A 405 11.86 -3.99 13.08
CA ALA A 405 13.16 -4.25 12.45
C ALA A 405 14.17 -4.83 13.45
N THR A 406 14.18 -4.31 14.67
CA THR A 406 15.03 -4.80 15.77
C THR A 406 14.72 -6.25 16.15
N SER A 407 13.46 -6.67 16.03
CA SER A 407 13.05 -8.06 16.26
C SER A 407 13.46 -8.99 15.10
N PHE A 408 13.30 -8.52 13.86
CA PHE A 408 13.53 -9.32 12.64
C PHE A 408 14.98 -9.36 12.14
N THR A 409 15.83 -8.40 12.52
CA THR A 409 17.25 -8.37 12.12
C THR A 409 17.96 -9.67 12.50
N LYS A 410 18.74 -10.25 11.59
CA LYS A 410 19.48 -11.48 11.88
C LYS A 410 20.68 -11.19 12.80
N GLY A 411 20.84 -11.97 13.87
CA GLY A 411 21.92 -11.76 14.85
C GLY A 411 21.62 -10.61 15.83
N LYS A 412 22.62 -9.74 16.08
CA LYS A 412 22.53 -8.67 17.09
C LYS A 412 21.41 -7.66 16.77
N PRO A 413 20.62 -7.15 17.74
CA PRO A 413 19.61 -6.12 17.49
C PRO A 413 20.18 -4.85 16.82
N LEU A 414 19.36 -4.12 16.06
CA LEU A 414 19.75 -2.82 15.52
C LEU A 414 19.82 -1.78 16.64
N SER A 415 20.95 -1.07 16.76
CA SER A 415 21.06 0.02 17.72
C SER A 415 20.45 1.32 17.16
N PRO A 416 20.04 2.28 18.02
CA PRO A 416 19.64 3.61 17.57
C PRO A 416 20.75 4.31 16.76
N MET A 417 22.03 4.03 17.06
CA MET A 417 23.16 4.59 16.32
C MET A 417 23.30 4.01 14.90
N ASP A 418 22.93 2.74 14.68
CA ASP A 418 22.90 2.17 13.33
C ASP A 418 21.88 2.89 12.45
N PHE A 419 20.71 3.20 13.03
CA PHE A 419 19.65 3.99 12.40
C PHE A 419 20.11 5.42 12.08
N VAL A 420 20.71 6.13 13.05
CA VAL A 420 21.25 7.49 12.84
C VAL A 420 22.36 7.52 11.80
N SER A 421 23.25 6.53 11.83
CA SER A 421 24.30 6.40 10.82
C SER A 421 23.73 6.16 9.42
N ALA A 422 22.69 5.33 9.29
CA ALA A 422 22.00 5.11 8.01
C ALA A 422 21.26 6.36 7.50
N MET A 423 20.63 7.13 8.38
CA MET A 423 20.06 8.44 8.01
C MET A 423 21.13 9.37 7.45
N GLY A 424 22.29 9.44 8.12
CA GLY A 424 23.43 10.23 7.66
C GLY A 424 23.96 9.79 6.29
N ASP A 425 23.97 8.49 6.02
CA ASP A 425 24.41 7.93 4.73
C ASP A 425 23.44 8.28 3.59
N ILE A 426 22.13 8.22 3.84
CA ILE A 426 21.11 8.64 2.86
C ILE A 426 21.20 10.14 2.61
N TRP A 427 21.30 10.95 3.66
CA TRP A 427 21.38 12.41 3.54
C TRP A 427 22.63 12.83 2.77
N LYS A 428 23.80 12.29 3.13
CA LYS A 428 25.07 12.59 2.46
C LYS A 428 25.19 11.95 1.08
N LYS A 429 24.28 11.03 0.71
CA LYS A 429 24.36 10.18 -0.48
C LYS A 429 25.77 9.58 -0.65
N ASN A 430 26.29 8.95 0.40
CA ASN A 430 27.64 8.39 0.36
C ASN A 430 27.70 7.01 -0.33
N ASP A 431 28.87 6.37 -0.32
CA ASP A 431 29.05 5.08 -0.99
C ASP A 431 28.18 3.97 -0.40
N ASN A 432 27.89 3.97 0.91
CA ASN A 432 26.95 2.99 1.50
C ASN A 432 25.55 3.10 0.89
N TYR A 433 25.06 4.33 0.70
CA TYR A 433 23.77 4.58 0.07
C TYR A 433 23.75 4.07 -1.38
N TYR A 434 24.79 4.37 -2.17
CA TYR A 434 24.87 3.91 -3.56
C TYR A 434 25.11 2.41 -3.70
N GLU A 435 25.88 1.78 -2.80
CA GLU A 435 26.00 0.32 -2.71
C GLU A 435 24.63 -0.33 -2.46
N TRP A 436 23.85 0.24 -1.55
CA TRP A 436 22.52 -0.25 -1.26
C TRP A 436 21.56 -0.09 -2.45
N LEU A 437 21.58 1.04 -3.17
CA LEU A 437 20.79 1.21 -4.40
C LEU A 437 21.12 0.14 -5.46
N LYS A 438 22.41 -0.13 -5.71
CA LYS A 438 22.81 -1.13 -6.72
C LYS A 438 22.46 -2.57 -6.33
N SER A 439 22.27 -2.84 -5.03
CA SER A 439 21.83 -4.16 -4.54
C SER A 439 20.37 -4.49 -4.86
N GLY A 440 19.53 -3.49 -5.18
CA GLY A 440 18.08 -3.64 -5.30
C GLY A 440 17.33 -3.72 -3.96
N GLY A 441 18.01 -3.30 -2.88
CA GLY A 441 17.49 -3.26 -1.51
C GLY A 441 16.59 -2.06 -1.19
N ALA A 442 16.54 -1.05 -2.06
CA ALA A 442 15.76 0.17 -1.86
C ALA A 442 14.26 0.01 -2.14
N ASN A 443 13.87 -1.14 -2.67
CA ASN A 443 12.50 -1.59 -2.83
C ASN A 443 11.62 -0.74 -3.75
N GLY A 444 12.20 0.14 -4.59
CA GLY A 444 11.58 0.83 -5.74
C GLY A 444 10.28 1.63 -5.53
N ALA A 445 9.61 1.50 -4.39
CA ALA A 445 8.21 1.83 -4.18
C ALA A 445 7.94 3.34 -4.27
N PHE A 446 8.96 4.17 -4.04
CA PHE A 446 8.86 5.62 -4.13
C PHE A 446 9.53 6.22 -5.37
N LEU A 447 10.42 5.47 -6.05
CA LEU A 447 10.94 5.87 -7.37
C LEU A 447 9.89 5.69 -8.47
N ASP A 448 8.98 4.73 -8.30
CA ASP A 448 7.85 4.48 -9.23
C ASP A 448 6.73 5.52 -9.06
N MET A 449 6.42 5.94 -7.82
CA MET A 449 5.63 7.17 -7.59
C MET A 449 6.31 8.41 -8.21
N GLY A 450 7.63 8.33 -8.32
CA GLY A 450 8.51 9.28 -8.95
C GLY A 450 8.70 9.12 -10.46
N GLU A 451 7.99 8.29 -11.23
CA GLU A 451 8.14 8.37 -12.71
C GLU A 451 7.77 9.76 -13.26
N ARG A 452 6.91 10.51 -12.53
CA ARG A 452 6.69 11.95 -12.76
C ARG A 452 7.78 12.84 -12.12
N TYR A 453 8.42 12.40 -11.03
CA TYR A 453 9.50 13.10 -10.31
C TYR A 453 10.85 12.99 -11.03
N VAL A 454 11.22 11.84 -11.60
CA VAL A 454 12.38 11.67 -12.50
C VAL A 454 12.23 12.55 -13.74
N LYS A 455 10.99 12.73 -14.24
CA LYS A 455 10.68 13.67 -15.33
C LYS A 455 10.79 15.14 -14.92
N THR A 456 10.47 15.47 -13.68
CA THR A 456 10.35 16.87 -13.24
C THR A 456 11.61 17.35 -12.54
N ASP A 457 12.26 16.54 -11.71
CA ASP A 457 13.40 16.91 -10.87
C ASP A 457 14.74 16.80 -11.57
N ILE A 458 15.00 15.86 -12.49
CA ILE A 458 16.30 15.87 -13.22
C ILE A 458 16.39 17.14 -14.10
N MET A 459 15.26 17.57 -14.68
CA MET A 459 15.19 18.78 -15.49
C MET A 459 15.00 20.06 -14.66
N LYS A 460 14.32 20.01 -13.49
CA LYS A 460 14.27 21.16 -12.56
C LYS A 460 15.56 21.36 -11.77
N LEU A 461 16.31 20.29 -11.45
CA LEU A 461 17.64 20.34 -10.82
C LEU A 461 18.68 21.03 -11.71
N GLN A 462 18.42 21.13 -13.01
CA GLN A 462 19.23 21.92 -13.93
C GLN A 462 18.80 23.38 -14.03
N ARG A 463 17.54 23.71 -13.71
CA ARG A 463 16.98 25.06 -13.83
C ARG A 463 17.06 25.88 -12.54
N GLU A 464 17.17 25.22 -11.39
CA GLU A 464 17.22 25.88 -10.07
C GLU A 464 18.44 25.41 -9.27
N THR A 465 19.32 26.36 -8.96
CA THR A 465 20.67 26.21 -8.38
C THR A 465 20.72 25.75 -6.91
N ASN A 466 21.89 25.21 -6.54
CA ASN A 466 22.47 25.03 -5.19
C ASN A 466 21.64 24.25 -4.14
N PHE A 467 22.17 23.08 -3.77
CA PHE A 467 21.75 22.16 -2.70
C PHE A 467 21.29 22.81 -1.37
N MET A 468 21.79 24.00 -1.04
CA MET A 468 21.41 24.78 0.15
C MET A 468 20.04 25.47 0.07
N ASN A 469 19.50 25.76 -1.12
CA ASN A 469 18.16 26.33 -1.28
C ASN A 469 17.04 25.28 -1.12
N SER A 470 17.35 23.99 -1.31
CA SER A 470 16.42 22.89 -1.00
C SER A 470 16.11 22.80 0.50
N VAL A 471 17.01 23.28 1.37
CA VAL A 471 16.81 23.33 2.83
C VAL A 471 15.86 24.47 3.22
N ARG A 472 15.95 25.62 2.53
CA ARG A 472 15.02 26.74 2.73
C ARG A 472 13.61 26.40 2.22
N ASN A 473 13.52 25.72 1.08
CA ASN A 473 12.27 25.17 0.56
C ASN A 473 11.68 24.04 1.43
N LEU A 474 12.49 23.34 2.23
CA LEU A 474 12.02 22.34 3.21
C LEU A 474 11.24 23.01 4.35
N VAL A 475 11.61 24.23 4.73
CA VAL A 475 10.89 25.02 5.74
C VAL A 475 9.67 25.74 5.13
N GLU A 476 9.75 26.14 3.86
CA GLU A 476 8.68 26.85 3.15
C GLU A 476 7.60 25.91 2.54
N LYS A 477 7.89 24.62 2.35
CA LYS A 477 6.96 23.59 1.83
C LYS A 477 6.82 22.41 2.79
N PRO A 478 5.94 22.51 3.81
CA PRO A 478 5.80 21.49 4.86
C PRO A 478 5.50 20.07 4.33
N VAL A 479 4.83 19.95 3.17
CA VAL A 479 4.56 18.65 2.51
C VAL A 479 5.84 17.97 2.01
N ASP A 480 6.80 18.73 1.48
CA ASP A 480 8.08 18.19 0.99
C ASP A 480 8.99 17.77 2.16
N ALA A 481 8.95 18.49 3.29
CA ALA A 481 9.65 18.09 4.52
C ALA A 481 9.09 16.80 5.13
N MET A 482 7.76 16.70 5.21
CA MET A 482 7.07 15.50 5.69
C MET A 482 7.40 14.29 4.82
N ARG A 483 7.48 14.48 3.50
CA ARG A 483 7.94 13.45 2.56
C ARG A 483 9.36 12.98 2.88
N VAL A 484 10.31 13.89 2.99
CA VAL A 484 11.71 13.55 3.27
C VAL A 484 11.87 12.85 4.63
N ALA A 485 11.15 13.28 5.67
CA ALA A 485 11.18 12.64 6.97
C ALA A 485 10.61 11.20 6.95
N ALA A 486 9.51 10.98 6.23
CA ALA A 486 8.95 9.64 6.01
C ALA A 486 9.91 8.73 5.24
N GLU A 487 10.52 9.25 4.17
CA GLU A 487 11.48 8.54 3.33
C GLU A 487 12.74 8.16 4.11
N LEU A 488 13.29 9.10 4.89
CA LEU A 488 14.44 8.83 5.74
C LEU A 488 14.13 7.77 6.80
N SER A 489 12.95 7.81 7.42
CA SER A 489 12.54 6.85 8.44
C SER A 489 12.53 5.40 7.92
N GLU A 490 11.80 5.11 6.85
CA GLU A 490 11.65 3.74 6.33
C GLU A 490 12.95 3.19 5.71
N GLN A 491 13.65 4.03 4.93
CA GLN A 491 14.84 3.60 4.22
C GLN A 491 16.07 3.49 5.12
N SER A 492 16.14 4.23 6.22
CA SER A 492 17.28 4.12 7.14
C SER A 492 17.33 2.76 7.83
N LEU A 493 16.18 2.17 8.17
CA LEU A 493 16.16 0.82 8.75
C LEU A 493 16.64 -0.23 7.75
N ARG A 494 16.22 -0.11 6.47
CA ARG A 494 16.69 -0.99 5.39
C ARG A 494 18.19 -0.83 5.14
N LEU A 495 18.67 0.41 5.03
CA LEU A 495 20.09 0.68 4.82
C LEU A 495 20.93 0.27 6.05
N ALA A 496 20.42 0.41 7.26
CA ALA A 496 21.09 -0.08 8.48
C ALA A 496 21.29 -1.61 8.41
N GLU A 497 20.25 -2.35 8.03
CA GLU A 497 20.37 -3.81 7.84
C GLU A 497 21.33 -4.16 6.70
N PHE A 498 21.25 -3.46 5.56
CA PHE A 498 22.17 -3.64 4.45
C PHE A 498 23.61 -3.52 4.91
N LYS A 499 23.95 -2.41 5.58
CA LYS A 499 25.30 -2.15 6.11
C LYS A 499 25.73 -3.23 7.08
N LYS A 500 24.82 -3.69 7.94
CA LYS A 500 25.11 -4.73 8.92
C LYS A 500 25.45 -6.06 8.25
N VAL A 501 24.69 -6.48 7.24
CA VAL A 501 24.97 -7.70 6.46
C VAL A 501 26.28 -7.57 5.69
N ARG A 502 26.55 -6.41 5.09
CA ARG A 502 27.82 -6.15 4.38
C ARG A 502 29.02 -6.17 5.32
N LYS A 503 28.92 -5.55 6.51
CA LYS A 503 29.95 -5.60 7.57
C LYS A 503 30.19 -7.02 8.08
N ALA A 504 29.18 -7.88 8.06
CA ALA A 504 29.29 -9.30 8.42
C ALA A 504 29.86 -10.17 7.29
N GLY A 505 30.27 -9.59 6.16
CA GLY A 505 30.84 -10.31 5.01
C GLY A 505 29.83 -10.85 4.01
N GLY A 506 28.54 -10.52 4.14
CA GLY A 506 27.50 -10.92 3.19
C GLY A 506 27.67 -10.25 1.82
N SER A 507 27.27 -10.95 0.75
CA SER A 507 27.30 -10.43 -0.62
C SER A 507 26.38 -9.22 -0.82
N LEU A 508 26.54 -8.51 -1.94
CA LEU A 508 25.71 -7.37 -2.29
C LEU A 508 24.22 -7.77 -2.35
N GLU A 509 23.92 -8.88 -3.01
CA GLU A 509 22.58 -9.46 -3.12
C GLU A 509 22.03 -9.91 -1.77
N ALA A 510 22.88 -10.48 -0.90
CA ALA A 510 22.46 -10.87 0.45
C ALA A 510 22.06 -9.64 1.29
N GLY A 511 22.87 -8.58 1.24
CA GLY A 511 22.56 -7.32 1.90
C GLY A 511 21.28 -6.68 1.33
N GLY A 512 21.15 -6.64 0.01
CA GLY A 512 19.98 -6.12 -0.68
C GLY A 512 18.71 -6.87 -0.27
N PHE A 513 18.74 -8.20 -0.29
CA PHE A 513 17.61 -9.03 0.12
C PHE A 513 17.26 -8.86 1.60
N ALA A 514 18.25 -8.88 2.49
CA ALA A 514 18.03 -8.69 3.93
C ALA A 514 17.41 -7.31 4.24
N SER A 515 17.85 -6.26 3.54
CA SER A 515 17.28 -4.92 3.69
C SER A 515 15.80 -4.85 3.29
N ARG A 516 15.36 -5.66 2.32
CA ARG A 516 13.95 -5.75 1.95
C ARG A 516 13.13 -6.55 2.95
N GLU A 517 13.77 -7.55 3.58
CA GLU A 517 13.15 -8.44 4.54
C GLU A 517 13.21 -7.91 5.99
N ILE A 518 13.82 -6.76 6.29
CA ILE A 518 13.80 -6.24 7.67
C ILE A 518 12.49 -5.50 8.00
N THR A 519 11.84 -4.91 6.99
CA THR A 519 10.51 -4.30 7.08
C THR A 519 9.56 -4.97 6.09
N LEU A 520 8.35 -4.42 5.91
CA LEU A 520 7.43 -4.91 4.89
C LEU A 520 7.98 -4.64 3.48
N ASP A 521 7.91 -5.65 2.62
CA ASP A 521 8.27 -5.52 1.22
C ASP A 521 7.03 -5.28 0.37
N PHE A 522 6.78 -4.02 0.00
CA PHE A 522 5.61 -3.62 -0.80
C PHE A 522 5.57 -4.20 -2.22
N GLN A 523 6.70 -4.62 -2.78
CA GLN A 523 6.74 -5.27 -4.10
C GLN A 523 6.42 -6.77 -4.01
N ARG A 524 6.41 -7.34 -2.80
CA ARG A 524 5.87 -8.68 -2.56
C ARG A 524 4.35 -8.62 -2.52
N VAL A 525 3.71 -9.28 -3.49
CA VAL A 525 2.26 -9.28 -3.62
C VAL A 525 1.79 -10.55 -4.32
N GLY A 526 0.62 -11.04 -3.93
CA GLY A 526 -0.02 -12.18 -4.59
C GLY A 526 -0.46 -11.88 -6.03
N ALA A 527 -0.51 -12.93 -6.84
CA ALA A 527 -0.85 -12.86 -8.25
C ALA A 527 -2.24 -12.25 -8.54
N LYS A 528 -3.23 -12.47 -7.67
CA LYS A 528 -4.59 -11.91 -7.79
C LYS A 528 -4.75 -10.60 -7.01
N ILE A 529 -4.01 -10.46 -5.91
CA ILE A 529 -4.02 -9.29 -5.03
C ILE A 529 -3.38 -8.07 -5.69
N SER A 530 -2.42 -8.25 -6.61
CA SER A 530 -1.73 -7.14 -7.29
C SER A 530 -2.69 -6.12 -7.93
N ALA A 531 -3.71 -6.58 -8.66
CA ALA A 531 -4.70 -5.70 -9.28
C ALA A 531 -5.59 -5.02 -8.23
N MET A 532 -6.10 -5.77 -7.26
CA MET A 532 -6.96 -5.24 -6.20
C MET A 532 -6.21 -4.24 -5.30
N ASN A 533 -4.92 -4.48 -5.04
CA ASN A 533 -4.08 -3.62 -4.20
C ASN A 533 -3.85 -2.23 -4.79
N SER A 534 -3.98 -2.08 -6.11
CA SER A 534 -3.94 -0.75 -6.74
C SER A 534 -5.20 0.07 -6.52
N ILE A 535 -6.34 -0.56 -6.20
CA ILE A 535 -7.64 0.11 -6.01
C ILE A 535 -8.20 0.00 -4.57
N THR A 536 -7.46 -0.66 -3.68
CA THR A 536 -7.78 -0.79 -2.25
C THR A 536 -6.54 -0.52 -1.41
N ALA A 537 -6.58 0.50 -0.57
CA ALA A 537 -5.48 0.93 0.27
C ALA A 537 -5.15 -0.11 1.36
N PHE A 538 -3.85 -0.29 1.61
CA PHE A 538 -3.28 -1.15 2.67
C PHE A 538 -3.69 -2.63 2.67
N MET A 539 -4.45 -3.11 1.68
CA MET A 539 -4.86 -4.52 1.58
C MET A 539 -3.65 -5.48 1.58
N ASN A 540 -2.63 -5.21 0.75
CA ASN A 540 -1.41 -6.03 0.76
C ASN A 540 -0.63 -5.90 2.08
N VAL A 541 -0.67 -4.75 2.75
CA VAL A 541 0.07 -4.50 4.00
C VAL A 541 -0.40 -5.45 5.09
N SER A 542 -1.71 -5.59 5.29
CA SER A 542 -2.28 -6.53 6.28
C SER A 542 -1.88 -7.98 6.01
N ILE A 543 -1.90 -8.40 4.74
CA ILE A 543 -1.52 -9.77 4.35
C ILE A 543 -0.01 -9.99 4.55
N GLN A 544 0.83 -9.05 4.12
CA GLN A 544 2.29 -9.17 4.22
C GLN A 544 2.76 -9.10 5.67
N GLY A 545 2.14 -8.32 6.55
CA GLY A 545 2.53 -8.20 7.96
C GLY A 545 2.49 -9.52 8.72
N LEU A 546 1.41 -10.27 8.57
CA LEU A 546 1.26 -11.59 9.18
C LEU A 546 2.19 -12.63 8.60
N ASP A 547 2.24 -12.70 7.27
CA ASP A 547 3.10 -13.66 6.59
C ASP A 547 4.57 -13.40 6.92
N LYS A 548 4.97 -12.12 6.98
CA LYS A 548 6.32 -11.72 7.36
C LYS A 548 6.65 -12.13 8.78
N THR A 549 5.79 -11.82 9.74
CA THR A 549 5.94 -12.20 11.15
C THR A 549 6.06 -13.72 11.29
N THR A 550 5.18 -14.46 10.62
CA THR A 550 5.18 -15.93 10.62
C THR A 550 6.47 -16.50 10.04
N ARG A 551 6.93 -16.00 8.89
CA ARG A 551 8.19 -16.44 8.26
C ARG A 551 9.41 -16.08 9.11
N ALA A 552 9.45 -14.90 9.71
CA ALA A 552 10.54 -14.48 10.57
C ALA A 552 10.67 -15.39 11.79
N ILE A 553 9.56 -15.67 12.48
CA ILE A 553 9.53 -16.62 13.61
C ILE A 553 9.91 -18.03 13.17
N LYS A 554 9.42 -18.51 12.02
CA LYS A 554 9.80 -19.84 11.51
C LYS A 554 11.29 -19.94 11.15
N ALA A 555 11.89 -18.85 10.65
CA ALA A 555 13.29 -18.82 10.25
C ALA A 555 14.26 -18.73 11.44
N ASP A 556 13.90 -17.99 12.50
CA ASP A 556 14.71 -17.84 13.71
C ASP A 556 13.81 -17.78 14.97
N PRO A 557 13.22 -18.91 15.39
CA PRO A 557 12.20 -18.91 16.44
C PRO A 557 12.78 -18.44 17.78
N LYS A 558 14.00 -18.87 18.11
CA LYS A 558 14.65 -18.49 19.37
C LYS A 558 15.08 -17.03 19.37
N GLY A 559 15.75 -16.58 18.30
CA GLY A 559 16.26 -15.22 18.23
C GLY A 559 15.14 -14.20 18.16
N VAL A 560 14.16 -14.37 17.27
CA VAL A 560 13.01 -13.45 17.16
C VAL A 560 12.21 -13.40 18.46
N THR A 561 11.93 -14.55 19.09
CA THR A 561 11.20 -14.59 20.38
C THR A 561 11.98 -13.90 21.48
N ALA A 562 13.28 -14.19 21.65
CA ALA A 562 14.09 -13.56 22.69
C ALA A 562 14.16 -12.04 22.52
N LYS A 563 14.35 -11.57 21.28
CA LYS A 563 14.35 -10.13 20.96
C LYS A 563 12.98 -9.50 21.23
N ALA A 564 11.90 -10.11 20.77
CA ALA A 564 10.53 -9.62 20.99
C ALA A 564 10.18 -9.57 22.48
N VAL A 565 10.54 -10.58 23.28
CA VAL A 565 10.34 -10.57 24.73
C VAL A 565 11.11 -9.41 25.37
N ALA A 566 12.39 -9.23 25.01
CA ALA A 566 13.21 -8.16 25.57
C ALA A 566 12.74 -6.76 25.17
N SER A 567 12.36 -6.55 23.91
CA SER A 567 12.02 -5.23 23.37
C SER A 567 10.53 -4.89 23.46
N ILE A 568 9.66 -5.87 23.71
CA ILE A 568 8.20 -5.69 23.72
C ILE A 568 7.60 -6.17 25.03
N THR A 569 7.73 -7.46 25.35
CA THR A 569 7.07 -8.03 26.53
C THR A 569 7.55 -7.40 27.83
N ALA A 570 8.87 -7.30 28.02
CA ALA A 570 9.43 -6.74 29.25
C ALA A 570 8.96 -5.28 29.48
N PRO A 571 9.07 -4.34 28.52
CA PRO A 571 8.48 -3.01 28.67
C PRO A 571 6.97 -3.03 28.94
N SER A 572 6.22 -3.88 28.25
CA SER A 572 4.76 -3.99 28.43
C SER A 572 4.40 -4.37 29.85
N VAL A 573 5.05 -5.41 30.39
CA VAL A 573 4.82 -5.89 31.76
C VAL A 573 5.25 -4.85 32.79
N LEU A 574 6.41 -4.21 32.59
CA LEU A 574 6.93 -3.18 33.52
C LEU A 574 6.01 -1.96 33.56
N LEU A 575 5.58 -1.47 32.39
CA LEU A 575 4.68 -0.32 32.30
C LEU A 575 3.29 -0.66 32.82
N TRP A 576 2.77 -1.85 32.53
CA TRP A 576 1.53 -2.32 33.13
C TRP A 576 1.65 -2.34 34.66
N TRP A 577 2.72 -2.91 35.21
CA TRP A 577 2.91 -3.02 36.67
C TRP A 577 2.99 -1.66 37.34
N ALA A 578 3.67 -0.70 36.70
CA ALA A 578 3.82 0.68 37.17
C ALA A 578 2.48 1.45 37.14
N ASN A 579 1.59 1.14 36.19
CA ASN A 579 0.41 1.97 35.90
C ASN A 579 -0.94 1.34 36.27
N LYS A 580 -0.99 0.05 36.62
CA LYS A 580 -2.24 -0.70 36.88
C LYS A 580 -3.16 -0.05 37.93
N ASP A 581 -2.60 0.69 38.89
CA ASP A 581 -3.35 1.32 39.98
C ASP A 581 -3.80 2.75 39.65
N ASP A 582 -3.31 3.36 38.56
CA ASP A 582 -3.68 4.72 38.16
C ASP A 582 -5.09 4.73 37.54
N GLU A 583 -6.02 5.46 38.17
CA GLU A 583 -7.41 5.59 37.70
C GLU A 583 -7.50 6.16 36.27
N ARG A 584 -6.59 7.07 35.88
CA ARG A 584 -6.54 7.60 34.52
C ARG A 584 -6.16 6.50 33.51
N TYR A 585 -5.25 5.59 33.89
CA TYR A 585 -4.85 4.46 33.05
C TYR A 585 -6.01 3.48 32.82
N LYS A 586 -6.83 3.23 33.85
CA LYS A 586 -8.01 2.36 33.76
C LYS A 586 -9.04 2.90 32.75
N GLU A 587 -9.22 4.22 32.70
CA GLU A 587 -10.18 4.90 31.84
C GLU A 587 -9.76 5.04 30.37
N ILE A 588 -8.52 4.69 30.02
CA ILE A 588 -8.06 4.71 28.63
C ILE A 588 -8.67 3.52 27.87
N PRO A 589 -9.28 3.75 26.69
CA PRO A 589 -9.91 2.71 25.89
C PRO A 589 -9.00 1.51 25.60
N ARG A 590 -9.60 0.31 25.56
CA ARG A 590 -8.87 -0.95 25.36
C ARG A 590 -8.04 -0.97 24.08
N TRP A 591 -8.60 -0.52 22.96
CA TRP A 591 -7.89 -0.46 21.68
C TRP A 591 -6.62 0.42 21.75
N GLU A 592 -6.64 1.49 22.55
CA GLU A 592 -5.50 2.38 22.72
C GLU A 592 -4.43 1.74 23.60
N LYS A 593 -4.82 1.02 24.66
CA LYS A 593 -3.89 0.18 25.44
C LYS A 593 -3.32 -0.97 24.62
N ASP A 594 -4.09 -1.57 23.71
CA ASP A 594 -3.62 -2.67 22.88
C ASP A 594 -2.63 -2.23 21.78
N LEU A 595 -2.74 -1.00 21.29
CA LEU A 595 -1.87 -0.49 20.23
C LEU A 595 -0.71 0.37 20.75
N PHE A 596 -0.78 0.84 22.00
CA PHE A 596 0.21 1.73 22.58
C PHE A 596 0.60 1.32 24.00
N TRP A 597 1.87 1.53 24.34
CA TRP A 597 2.28 1.63 25.73
C TRP A 597 1.87 2.97 26.30
N ILE A 598 1.19 2.96 27.43
CA ILE A 598 0.71 4.18 28.09
C ILE A 598 1.62 4.51 29.26
N ILE A 599 1.95 5.79 29.40
CA ILE A 599 2.81 6.31 30.46
C ILE A 599 2.15 7.58 31.03
N PRO A 600 1.29 7.43 32.06
CA PRO A 600 0.79 8.57 32.82
C PRO A 600 1.94 9.27 33.54
N THR A 601 1.89 10.61 33.61
CA THR A 601 2.81 11.41 34.43
C THR A 601 2.03 12.20 35.45
N ASP A 602 2.68 12.60 36.54
CA ASP A 602 2.09 13.45 37.56
C ASP A 602 2.68 14.85 37.50
N LYS A 603 1.81 15.85 37.53
CA LYS A 603 2.19 17.25 37.69
C LYS A 603 1.17 17.93 38.58
N TRP A 604 1.42 17.87 39.88
CA TRP A 604 0.56 18.49 40.88
C TRP A 604 0.78 20.00 40.90
N VAL A 605 -0.28 20.76 40.60
CA VAL A 605 -0.26 22.22 40.54
C VAL A 605 -1.24 22.76 41.57
N GLU A 606 -0.78 23.71 42.39
CA GLU A 606 -1.63 24.42 43.34
C GLU A 606 -2.69 25.25 42.60
N VAL A 607 -3.95 25.09 43.01
CA VAL A 607 -5.09 25.80 42.44
C VAL A 607 -6.03 26.29 43.56
N PRO A 608 -6.80 27.37 43.31
CA PRO A 608 -7.91 27.75 44.18
C PRO A 608 -8.89 26.59 44.41
N ALA A 609 -9.47 26.49 45.62
CA ALA A 609 -10.33 25.37 45.99
C ALA A 609 -11.57 25.20 45.09
N ASN A 610 -12.12 26.31 44.60
CA ASN A 610 -13.24 26.33 43.65
C ASN A 610 -12.88 25.75 42.26
N GLU A 611 -11.61 25.78 41.86
CA GLU A 611 -11.17 25.14 40.59
C GLU A 611 -11.01 23.62 40.73
N ALA A 612 -10.87 23.11 41.96
CA ALA A 612 -10.81 21.68 42.24
C ALA A 612 -12.20 21.07 42.50
N GLU A 613 -13.22 21.90 42.69
CA GLU A 613 -14.59 21.47 42.98
C GLU A 613 -15.17 20.69 41.80
N GLY A 614 -15.66 19.47 42.07
CA GLY A 614 -16.25 18.59 41.05
C GLY A 614 -15.24 17.76 40.23
N LEU A 615 -13.94 17.88 40.49
CA LEU A 615 -12.94 16.97 39.93
C LEU A 615 -12.91 15.64 40.71
N PRO A 616 -12.58 14.50 40.06
CA PRO A 616 -12.46 13.23 40.75
C PRO A 616 -11.34 13.23 41.81
N ASP A 617 -11.54 12.47 42.88
CA ASP A 617 -10.61 12.40 44.03
C ASP A 617 -9.17 12.04 43.62
N TYR A 618 -8.98 11.17 42.62
CA TYR A 618 -7.65 10.80 42.15
C TYR A 618 -6.91 11.92 41.38
N MET A 619 -7.59 13.00 41.05
CA MET A 619 -7.00 14.20 40.42
C MET A 619 -6.72 15.32 41.41
N VAL A 620 -7.19 15.22 42.66
CA VAL A 620 -7.11 16.27 43.66
C VAL A 620 -6.38 15.75 44.89
N ARG A 621 -5.48 16.57 45.46
CA ARG A 621 -4.91 16.29 46.78
C ARG A 621 -4.77 17.58 47.57
N VAL A 622 -4.80 17.46 48.89
CA VAL A 622 -4.51 18.56 49.80
C VAL A 622 -3.17 18.29 50.46
N ASP A 623 -2.21 19.18 50.24
CA ASP A 623 -0.87 19.10 50.81
C ASP A 623 -0.55 20.43 51.50
N GLY A 624 -0.20 20.38 52.79
CA GLY A 624 0.08 21.60 53.58
C GLY A 624 -1.07 22.62 53.64
N GLY A 625 -2.33 22.17 53.54
CA GLY A 625 -3.52 23.04 53.52
C GLY A 625 -3.79 23.72 52.18
N LYS A 626 -3.03 23.38 51.13
CA LYS A 626 -3.18 23.89 49.77
C LYS A 626 -3.75 22.80 48.87
N THR A 627 -4.76 23.16 48.09
CA THR A 627 -5.39 22.26 47.12
C THR A 627 -4.52 22.18 45.86
N GLN A 628 -4.19 20.96 45.44
CA GLN A 628 -3.41 20.70 44.25
C GLN A 628 -4.19 19.79 43.30
N VAL A 629 -4.15 20.09 42.01
CA VAL A 629 -4.74 19.28 40.95
C VAL A 629 -3.64 18.68 40.09
N ASN A 630 -3.78 17.40 39.75
CA ASN A 630 -2.87 16.71 38.86
C ASN A 630 -3.13 17.10 37.39
N LYS A 631 -2.27 17.97 36.85
CA LYS A 631 -2.25 18.38 35.43
C LYS A 631 -1.20 17.58 34.63
N GLY A 632 -0.88 16.38 35.09
CA GLY A 632 0.08 15.49 34.44
C GLY A 632 -0.39 15.00 33.07
N THR A 633 0.56 14.81 32.16
CA THR A 633 0.28 14.40 30.77
C THR A 633 0.36 12.89 30.63
N ILE A 634 -0.53 12.30 29.83
CA ILE A 634 -0.49 10.87 29.54
C ILE A 634 0.17 10.66 28.18
N TYR A 635 1.37 10.09 28.20
CA TYR A 635 2.09 9.76 26.98
C TYR A 635 1.67 8.38 26.47
N ARG A 636 1.76 8.21 25.15
CA ARG A 636 1.56 6.92 24.49
C ARG A 636 2.69 6.65 23.49
N LEU A 637 3.22 5.45 23.48
CA LEU A 637 4.24 5.01 22.52
C LEU A 637 3.69 3.84 21.70
N PRO A 638 3.74 3.88 20.36
CA PRO A 638 3.13 2.84 19.55
C PRO A 638 3.87 1.52 19.69
N LYS A 639 3.14 0.45 19.95
CA LYS A 639 3.68 -0.91 19.93
C LYS A 639 3.91 -1.35 18.48
N PRO A 640 4.91 -2.22 18.20
CA PRO A 640 5.07 -2.87 16.88
C PRO A 640 3.76 -3.56 16.46
N GLN A 641 3.46 -3.72 15.16
CA GLN A 641 2.17 -4.24 14.67
C GLN A 641 1.78 -5.62 15.26
N GLU A 642 2.09 -6.70 14.55
CA GLU A 642 1.65 -8.04 14.91
C GLU A 642 2.38 -8.52 16.17
N LEU A 643 3.67 -8.18 16.28
CA LEU A 643 4.49 -8.51 17.45
C LEU A 643 4.05 -7.77 18.71
N GLY A 644 3.57 -6.52 18.62
CA GLY A 644 3.15 -5.76 19.79
C GLY A 644 1.91 -6.33 20.46
N ILE A 645 1.05 -6.97 19.68
CA ILE A 645 -0.14 -7.63 20.23
C ILE A 645 0.23 -8.99 20.79
N LEU A 646 0.96 -9.81 20.04
CA LEU A 646 1.37 -11.14 20.48
C LEU A 646 2.25 -11.09 21.74
N PHE A 647 3.22 -10.17 21.77
CA PHE A 647 4.23 -10.07 22.82
C PHE A 647 4.00 -8.92 23.81
N GLY A 648 3.07 -8.00 23.57
CA GLY A 648 2.75 -6.91 24.50
C GLY A 648 1.34 -7.01 25.04
N SER A 649 0.35 -6.85 24.16
CA SER A 649 -1.05 -6.71 24.55
C SER A 649 -1.68 -8.01 25.08
N VAL A 650 -1.30 -9.18 24.55
CA VAL A 650 -1.73 -10.46 25.12
C VAL A 650 -1.19 -10.65 26.55
N PRO A 651 0.11 -10.47 26.83
CA PRO A 651 0.61 -10.45 28.22
C PRO A 651 -0.08 -9.43 29.11
N GLU A 652 -0.28 -8.19 28.66
CA GLU A 652 -1.01 -7.16 29.44
C GLU A 652 -2.45 -7.58 29.77
N ARG A 653 -3.18 -8.15 28.81
CA ARG A 653 -4.55 -8.65 29.03
C ARG A 653 -4.59 -9.85 29.98
N VAL A 654 -3.59 -10.73 29.91
CA VAL A 654 -3.42 -11.82 30.88
C VAL A 654 -3.20 -11.23 32.28
N LEU A 655 -2.35 -10.21 32.43
CA LEU A 655 -2.15 -9.53 33.71
C LEU A 655 -3.43 -8.85 34.20
N ASP A 656 -4.16 -8.15 33.33
CA ASP A 656 -5.46 -7.55 33.69
C ASP A 656 -6.45 -8.62 34.21
N LYS A 657 -6.54 -9.77 33.54
CA LYS A 657 -7.42 -10.87 33.97
C LYS A 657 -7.09 -11.38 35.38
N TYR A 658 -5.81 -11.50 35.72
CA TYR A 658 -5.38 -12.12 36.98
C TYR A 658 -5.20 -11.14 38.14
N PHE A 659 -4.96 -9.86 37.86
CA PHE A 659 -4.54 -8.89 38.89
C PHE A 659 -5.46 -7.66 39.01
N THR A 660 -6.40 -7.42 38.08
CA THR A 660 -7.29 -6.25 38.14
C THR A 660 -8.78 -6.62 38.23
N ASP A 661 -9.11 -7.86 38.63
CA ASP A 661 -10.49 -8.38 38.73
C ASP A 661 -11.35 -8.04 37.49
N ASN A 662 -10.72 -8.05 36.31
CA ASN A 662 -11.37 -7.79 35.03
C ASN A 662 -11.63 -9.12 34.28
N PRO A 663 -12.75 -9.82 34.55
CA PRO A 663 -13.07 -11.09 33.88
C PRO A 663 -13.23 -10.94 32.37
N SER A 664 -13.52 -9.72 31.89
CA SER A 664 -13.66 -9.37 30.48
C SER A 664 -12.35 -8.92 29.83
N ALA A 665 -11.19 -9.00 30.49
CA ALA A 665 -9.91 -8.57 29.91
C ALA A 665 -9.53 -9.29 28.60
N MET A 666 -10.04 -10.51 28.41
CA MET A 666 -9.86 -11.30 27.19
C MET A 666 -11.00 -11.13 26.17
N LYS A 667 -12.08 -10.43 26.54
CA LYS A 667 -13.19 -10.07 25.65
C LYS A 667 -12.63 -9.25 24.47
N ASP A 668 -13.12 -9.50 23.27
CA ASP A 668 -12.74 -8.82 22.03
C ASP A 668 -11.27 -8.98 21.61
N LEU A 669 -10.53 -9.94 22.20
CA LEU A 669 -9.16 -10.24 21.74
C LEU A 669 -9.19 -10.85 20.33
N ASP A 670 -10.15 -11.74 20.07
CA ASP A 670 -10.39 -12.30 18.75
C ASP A 670 -10.79 -11.20 17.76
N GLU A 671 -11.66 -10.26 18.14
CA GLU A 671 -11.99 -9.10 17.30
C GLU A 671 -10.76 -8.23 17.03
N THR A 672 -9.96 -7.94 18.04
CA THR A 672 -8.72 -7.16 17.93
C THR A 672 -7.76 -7.85 16.95
N MET A 673 -7.58 -9.17 17.10
CA MET A 673 -6.78 -9.98 16.19
C MET A 673 -7.37 -9.97 14.77
N MET A 674 -8.68 -10.17 14.63
CA MET A 674 -9.40 -10.19 13.35
C MET A 674 -9.29 -8.84 12.61
N GLN A 675 -9.38 -7.71 13.31
CA GLN A 675 -9.25 -6.38 12.72
C GLN A 675 -7.87 -6.12 12.11
N LEU A 676 -6.80 -6.73 12.62
CA LEU A 676 -5.46 -6.56 12.06
C LEU A 676 -5.25 -7.44 10.84
N VAL A 677 -5.85 -8.63 10.86
CA VAL A 677 -5.58 -9.67 9.86
C VAL A 677 -6.58 -9.68 8.71
N THR A 678 -7.68 -8.95 8.83
CA THR A 678 -8.71 -8.90 7.79
C THR A 678 -8.43 -7.72 6.84
N PRO A 679 -7.89 -7.98 5.64
CA PRO A 679 -7.76 -6.93 4.64
C PRO A 679 -9.14 -6.40 4.21
N SER A 680 -9.25 -5.11 3.95
CA SER A 680 -10.43 -4.56 3.26
C SER A 680 -10.45 -5.07 1.82
N PHE A 681 -11.61 -5.56 1.36
CA PHE A 681 -11.84 -5.98 -0.03
C PHE A 681 -12.70 -4.98 -0.82
N VAL A 682 -13.11 -3.87 -0.19
CA VAL A 682 -13.92 -2.84 -0.82
C VAL A 682 -12.99 -1.85 -1.54
N PRO A 683 -13.15 -1.61 -2.86
CA PRO A 683 -12.36 -0.60 -3.57
C PRO A 683 -12.61 0.81 -3.01
N ASP A 684 -11.54 1.59 -2.84
CA ASP A 684 -11.62 2.90 -2.18
C ASP A 684 -12.50 3.91 -2.93
N ALA A 685 -12.57 3.78 -4.26
CA ALA A 685 -13.38 4.65 -5.09
C ALA A 685 -14.88 4.55 -4.80
N VAL A 686 -15.37 3.35 -4.43
CA VAL A 686 -16.80 3.11 -4.15
C VAL A 686 -17.12 3.07 -2.67
N ALA A 687 -16.10 2.93 -1.81
CA ALA A 687 -16.26 2.85 -0.36
C ALA A 687 -17.20 3.93 0.20
N PRO A 688 -17.01 5.25 -0.05
CA PRO A 688 -17.90 6.27 0.54
C PRO A 688 -19.33 6.22 0.02
N ALA A 689 -19.56 5.72 -1.20
CA ALA A 689 -20.91 5.53 -1.72
C ALA A 689 -21.64 4.40 -0.99
N ILE A 690 -20.92 3.33 -0.66
CA ILE A 690 -21.47 2.22 0.14
C ILE A 690 -21.69 2.70 1.59
N GLU A 691 -20.73 3.43 2.17
CA GLU A 691 -20.89 4.04 3.50
C GLU A 691 -22.11 4.97 3.54
N GLN A 692 -22.32 5.79 2.51
CA GLN A 692 -23.50 6.65 2.38
C GLN A 692 -24.79 5.82 2.25
N TYR A 693 -24.82 4.79 1.40
CA TYR A 693 -26.00 3.95 1.21
C TYR A 693 -26.47 3.28 2.50
N PHE A 694 -25.53 2.76 3.30
CA PHE A 694 -25.84 2.17 4.61
C PHE A 694 -25.85 3.21 5.74
N ASN A 695 -25.60 4.49 5.43
CA ASN A 695 -25.36 5.56 6.39
C ASN A 695 -24.41 5.15 7.53
N LYS A 696 -23.34 4.42 7.22
CA LYS A 696 -22.42 3.87 8.23
C LYS A 696 -20.98 3.99 7.75
N SER A 697 -20.14 4.63 8.55
CA SER A 697 -18.72 4.74 8.23
C SER A 697 -18.01 3.41 8.49
N PHE A 698 -17.24 2.93 7.52
CA PHE A 698 -16.34 1.78 7.68
C PHE A 698 -15.15 2.09 8.59
N PHE A 699 -14.82 3.37 8.78
CA PHE A 699 -13.71 3.77 9.64
C PHE A 699 -14.10 3.82 11.12
N THR A 700 -15.26 4.39 11.45
CA THR A 700 -15.67 4.57 12.86
C THR A 700 -16.76 3.61 13.32
N GLY A 701 -17.41 2.90 12.40
CA GLY A 701 -18.61 2.10 12.67
C GLY A 701 -19.85 2.92 13.02
N ARG A 702 -19.76 4.26 13.05
CA ARG A 702 -20.85 5.18 13.43
C ARG A 702 -21.66 5.61 12.21
N ASP A 703 -22.88 6.08 12.50
CA ASP A 703 -23.73 6.70 11.50
C ASP A 703 -23.06 7.94 10.89
N ILE A 704 -23.12 8.10 9.56
CA ILE A 704 -22.61 9.33 8.91
C ILE A 704 -23.50 10.50 9.29
N VAL A 705 -24.80 10.38 9.03
CA VAL A 705 -25.83 11.31 9.49
C VAL A 705 -26.52 10.68 10.70
N PRO A 706 -26.38 11.24 11.90
CA PRO A 706 -27.06 10.75 13.10
C PRO A 706 -28.57 10.69 12.93
N ASN A 707 -29.24 9.74 13.58
CA ASN A 707 -30.70 9.55 13.48
C ASN A 707 -31.52 10.84 13.67
N HIS A 708 -31.14 11.71 14.61
CA HIS A 708 -31.85 12.97 14.88
C HIS A 708 -31.73 14.02 13.76
N LEU A 709 -30.88 13.81 12.76
CA LEU A 709 -30.70 14.68 11.59
C LEU A 709 -31.13 14.01 10.28
N LYS A 710 -31.63 12.76 10.29
CA LYS A 710 -31.98 12.04 9.04
C LYS A 710 -33.19 12.64 8.34
N ASP A 711 -34.15 13.19 9.11
CA ASP A 711 -35.45 13.66 8.60
C ASP A 711 -35.50 15.17 8.30
N ILE A 712 -34.35 15.85 8.28
CA ILE A 712 -34.23 17.26 7.87
C ILE A 712 -33.58 17.37 6.49
N LEU A 713 -33.76 18.51 5.83
CA LEU A 713 -33.17 18.76 4.51
C LEU A 713 -31.65 18.56 4.54
N PRO A 714 -31.05 17.94 3.50
CA PRO A 714 -29.63 17.61 3.46
C PRO A 714 -28.70 18.77 3.83
N GLU A 715 -28.97 19.98 3.33
CA GLU A 715 -28.17 21.19 3.59
C GLU A 715 -28.03 21.57 5.08
N TYR A 716 -28.91 21.08 5.95
CA TYR A 716 -28.88 21.30 7.40
C TYR A 716 -28.34 20.10 8.21
N GLN A 717 -27.95 19.00 7.54
CA GLN A 717 -27.38 17.82 8.17
C GLN A 717 -25.91 18.04 8.54
N PHE A 718 -25.66 18.82 9.59
CA PHE A 718 -24.34 19.08 10.14
C PHE A 718 -24.36 19.28 11.65
N VAL A 719 -23.21 19.11 12.28
CA VAL A 719 -22.98 19.28 13.72
C VAL A 719 -21.90 20.34 13.96
N GLU A 720 -21.58 20.64 15.22
CA GLU A 720 -20.66 21.72 15.59
C GLU A 720 -19.27 21.54 14.98
N TYR A 721 -18.79 20.30 14.94
CA TYR A 721 -17.47 19.93 14.45
C TYR A 721 -17.43 19.64 12.94
N THR A 722 -18.56 19.77 12.23
CA THR A 722 -18.55 19.69 10.76
C THR A 722 -17.86 20.92 10.20
N SER A 723 -16.92 20.72 9.28
CA SER A 723 -16.16 21.82 8.67
C SER A 723 -17.03 22.87 7.98
N GLU A 724 -16.59 24.13 8.06
CA GLU A 724 -17.27 25.25 7.39
C GLU A 724 -17.16 25.16 5.87
N THR A 725 -16.09 24.55 5.37
CA THR A 725 -15.89 24.19 3.96
C THR A 725 -16.97 23.21 3.51
N ALA A 726 -17.22 22.14 4.27
CA ALA A 726 -18.27 21.18 3.92
C ALA A 726 -19.67 21.83 3.99
N LYS A 727 -19.94 22.70 4.98
CA LYS A 727 -21.20 23.46 5.06
C LYS A 727 -21.40 24.37 3.85
N THR A 728 -20.34 25.07 3.42
CA THR A 728 -20.37 25.97 2.27
C THR A 728 -20.60 25.21 0.97
N LEU A 729 -19.88 24.10 0.77
CA LEU A 729 -20.07 23.23 -0.40
C LEU A 729 -21.46 22.60 -0.42
N GLY A 730 -21.96 22.12 0.72
CA GLY A 730 -23.32 21.57 0.83
C GLY A 730 -24.39 22.57 0.41
N LYS A 731 -24.28 23.83 0.88
CA LYS A 731 -25.17 24.92 0.45
C LYS A 731 -25.07 25.20 -1.05
N MET A 732 -23.87 25.20 -1.63
CA MET A 732 -23.69 25.37 -3.09
C MET A 732 -24.29 24.23 -3.90
N VAL A 733 -24.18 22.98 -3.43
CA VAL A 733 -24.85 21.84 -4.09
C VAL A 733 -26.37 21.98 -3.98
N ALA A 734 -26.85 22.42 -2.83
CA ALA A 734 -28.28 22.59 -2.59
C ALA A 734 -28.92 23.71 -3.44
N THR A 735 -28.16 24.71 -3.92
CA THR A 735 -28.70 25.67 -4.88
C THR A 735 -28.99 25.04 -6.24
N ILE A 736 -28.33 23.92 -6.58
CA ILE A 736 -28.53 23.16 -7.82
C ILE A 736 -29.61 22.09 -7.60
N ASP A 737 -29.48 21.28 -6.55
CA ASP A 737 -30.44 20.24 -6.17
C ASP A 737 -30.46 20.08 -4.64
N LYS A 738 -31.60 20.38 -4.02
CA LYS A 738 -31.78 20.30 -2.55
C LYS A 738 -32.02 18.89 -2.04
N THR A 739 -32.40 17.97 -2.93
CA THR A 739 -32.80 16.60 -2.56
C THR A 739 -31.65 15.61 -2.62
N THR A 740 -30.54 15.98 -3.27
CA THR A 740 -29.36 15.12 -3.33
C THR A 740 -28.68 15.00 -1.96
N ASN A 741 -28.24 13.79 -1.64
CA ASN A 741 -27.44 13.53 -0.44
C ASN A 741 -26.12 14.31 -0.44
N PHE A 742 -25.60 14.74 -1.60
CA PHE A 742 -24.40 15.57 -1.68
C PHE A 742 -24.61 17.02 -1.20
N ALA A 743 -25.86 17.46 -1.01
CA ALA A 743 -26.13 18.72 -0.32
C ALA A 743 -25.85 18.61 1.19
N SER A 744 -25.70 17.39 1.74
CA SER A 744 -25.35 17.15 3.15
C SER A 744 -23.86 17.40 3.43
N PRO A 745 -23.52 18.37 4.29
CA PRO A 745 -22.13 18.61 4.69
C PRO A 745 -21.46 17.39 5.31
N MET A 746 -22.18 16.59 6.12
CA MET A 746 -21.63 15.37 6.74
C MET A 746 -21.33 14.28 5.70
N VAL A 747 -22.15 14.16 4.65
CA VAL A 747 -21.88 13.25 3.52
C VAL A 747 -20.65 13.72 2.75
N LEU A 748 -20.57 15.01 2.39
CA LEU A 748 -19.41 15.58 1.69
C LEU A 748 -18.11 15.39 2.47
N GLU A 749 -18.15 15.64 3.78
CA GLU A 749 -17.01 15.45 4.67
C GLU A 749 -16.60 13.98 4.79
N ASN A 750 -17.55 13.03 4.74
CA ASN A 750 -17.23 11.60 4.65
C ASN A 750 -16.49 11.26 3.36
N TYR A 751 -16.91 11.80 2.20
CA TYR A 751 -16.21 11.58 0.93
C TYR A 751 -14.78 12.16 0.96
N ILE A 752 -14.62 13.38 1.46
CA ILE A 752 -13.30 14.02 1.60
C ILE A 752 -12.39 13.18 2.49
N ARG A 753 -12.90 12.71 3.64
CA ARG A 753 -12.16 11.82 4.54
C ARG A 753 -11.83 10.47 3.90
N SER A 754 -12.78 9.84 3.21
CA SER A 754 -12.64 8.50 2.66
C SER A 754 -11.62 8.44 1.52
N TRP A 755 -11.59 9.46 0.66
CA TRP A 755 -10.64 9.55 -0.46
C TRP A 755 -9.35 10.29 -0.13
N GLY A 756 -9.40 11.32 0.72
CA GLY A 756 -8.25 12.17 1.06
C GLY A 756 -7.50 11.76 2.32
N GLY A 757 -8.06 10.85 3.13
CA GLY A 757 -7.48 10.47 4.41
C GLY A 757 -7.31 11.68 5.35
N ALA A 758 -6.27 11.64 6.18
CA ALA A 758 -5.99 12.70 7.14
C ALA A 758 -5.44 13.98 6.47
N LEU A 759 -4.72 13.90 5.35
CA LEU A 759 -4.37 15.10 4.57
C LEU A 759 -5.60 15.80 3.97
N GLY A 760 -6.63 15.05 3.56
CA GLY A 760 -7.90 15.63 3.13
C GLY A 760 -8.56 16.45 4.24
N GLN A 761 -8.48 15.96 5.48
CA GLN A 761 -8.96 16.69 6.65
C GLN A 761 -8.12 17.94 6.94
N TYR A 762 -6.79 17.87 6.82
CA TYR A 762 -5.93 19.06 6.95
C TYR A 762 -6.22 20.11 5.86
N ALA A 763 -6.48 19.68 4.61
CA ALA A 763 -6.85 20.59 3.53
C ALA A 763 -8.17 21.31 3.82
N VAL A 764 -9.15 20.60 4.38
CA VAL A 764 -10.41 21.18 4.85
C VAL A 764 -10.18 22.17 5.98
N GLN A 765 -9.33 21.86 6.95
CA GLN A 765 -9.01 22.78 8.05
C GLN A 765 -8.36 24.09 7.54
N ILE A 766 -7.44 24.00 6.59
CA ILE A 766 -6.82 25.17 5.96
C ILE A 766 -7.86 26.00 5.19
N ALA A 767 -8.77 25.33 4.47
CA ALA A 767 -9.85 25.99 3.76
C ALA A 767 -10.82 26.69 4.73
N ASP A 768 -11.14 26.06 5.87
CA ASP A 768 -11.95 26.65 6.94
C ASP A 768 -11.31 27.92 7.50
N GLU A 769 -10.01 27.92 7.79
CA GLU A 769 -9.28 29.12 8.22
C GLU A 769 -9.35 30.25 7.17
N GLY A 770 -9.25 29.90 5.89
CA GLY A 770 -9.41 30.86 4.79
C GLY A 770 -10.83 31.45 4.72
N LEU A 771 -11.86 30.61 4.87
CA LEU A 771 -13.27 31.04 4.88
C LEU A 771 -13.59 31.91 6.10
N LYS A 772 -13.02 31.60 7.27
CA LYS A 772 -13.13 32.43 8.48
C LYS A 772 -12.45 33.80 8.27
N LYS A 773 -11.20 33.82 7.78
CA LYS A 773 -10.45 35.06 7.51
C LYS A 773 -11.10 35.97 6.47
N THR A 774 -11.80 35.40 5.50
CA THR A 774 -12.53 36.14 4.46
C THR A 774 -13.93 36.59 4.88
N GLY A 775 -14.39 36.20 6.08
CA GLY A 775 -15.72 36.54 6.61
C GLY A 775 -16.88 35.74 5.98
N ILE A 776 -16.58 34.73 5.15
CA ILE A 776 -17.59 33.86 4.52
C ILE A 776 -18.15 32.86 5.54
N ALA A 777 -17.29 32.34 6.42
CA ALA A 777 -17.67 31.49 7.53
C ALA A 777 -17.64 32.27 8.85
N LYS A 778 -18.50 31.89 9.80
CA LYS A 778 -18.50 32.50 11.14
C LYS A 778 -17.24 32.11 11.90
N ASP A 779 -16.58 33.09 12.48
CA ASP A 779 -15.47 32.86 13.41
C ASP A 779 -16.06 32.42 14.76
N ASN A 780 -15.99 31.13 15.05
CA ASN A 780 -16.40 30.57 16.33
C ASN A 780 -15.18 30.51 17.25
N VAL A 781 -15.35 30.92 18.51
CA VAL A 781 -14.30 30.80 19.54
C VAL A 781 -14.13 29.31 19.87
N ASP A 782 -13.07 28.68 19.38
CA ASP A 782 -12.79 27.26 19.64
C ASP A 782 -12.19 27.06 21.06
N PRO A 783 -12.40 25.90 21.73
CA PRO A 783 -11.79 25.64 23.03
C PRO A 783 -10.26 25.59 22.95
N ALA A 784 -9.57 26.02 24.01
CA ALA A 784 -8.11 26.15 24.05
C ALA A 784 -7.38 24.87 23.61
N SER A 785 -6.35 24.99 22.77
CA SER A 785 -5.63 23.82 22.23
C SER A 785 -4.80 23.11 23.30
N SER A 786 -4.72 21.78 23.21
CA SER A 786 -3.90 20.94 24.10
C SER A 786 -2.71 20.30 23.35
N LEU A 787 -1.79 19.66 24.07
CA LEU A 787 -0.73 18.85 23.43
C LEU A 787 -1.29 17.75 22.51
N ALA A 788 -2.51 17.27 22.78
CA ALA A 788 -3.21 16.30 21.96
C ALA A 788 -3.79 16.87 20.65
N ASP A 789 -3.70 18.19 20.44
CA ASP A 789 -4.12 18.88 19.21
C ASP A 789 -2.96 19.20 18.27
N ILE A 790 -1.73 19.24 18.79
CA ILE A 790 -0.55 19.67 18.05
C ILE A 790 -0.09 18.56 17.08
N PRO A 791 0.09 18.83 15.77
CA PRO A 791 0.68 17.87 14.83
C PRO A 791 2.02 17.30 15.32
N PHE A 792 2.34 16.05 14.97
CA PHE A 792 3.44 15.24 15.53
C PHE A 792 3.28 14.90 17.02
N VAL A 793 3.02 15.88 17.88
CA VAL A 793 2.91 15.69 19.34
C VAL A 793 1.69 14.83 19.68
N LYS A 794 0.54 15.08 19.05
CA LYS A 794 -0.69 14.29 19.24
C LYS A 794 -0.50 12.78 18.99
N ALA A 795 0.54 12.40 18.25
CA ALA A 795 0.86 10.99 18.05
C ALA A 795 1.23 10.28 19.36
N PHE A 796 1.86 11.00 20.28
CA PHE A 796 2.45 10.49 21.51
C PHE A 796 1.71 10.93 22.77
N ILE A 797 0.55 11.56 22.63
CA ILE A 797 -0.26 12.06 23.74
C ILE A 797 -1.65 11.43 23.67
N VAL A 798 -2.12 10.92 24.80
CA VAL A 798 -3.52 10.52 24.99
C VAL A 798 -4.34 11.78 25.28
N ARG A 799 -5.45 11.98 24.58
CA ARG A 799 -6.40 13.04 24.94
C ARG A 799 -7.12 12.63 26.21
N PHE A 800 -6.85 13.28 27.32
CA PHE A 800 -7.53 13.02 28.59
C PHE A 800 -7.79 14.35 29.32
N PRO A 801 -9.00 14.57 29.86
CA PRO A 801 -10.19 13.69 29.80
C PRO A 801 -10.82 13.64 28.39
N MET A 802 -11.69 12.66 28.15
CA MET A 802 -12.36 12.44 26.85
C MET A 802 -13.77 11.89 27.02
N ALA A 803 -14.63 12.06 25.99
CA ALA A 803 -16.01 11.58 26.01
C ALA A 803 -16.14 10.05 26.04
N GLY A 804 -15.17 9.35 25.46
CA GLY A 804 -15.25 7.90 25.22
C GLY A 804 -14.27 7.12 26.07
N THR A 805 -14.25 7.35 27.39
CA THR A 805 -13.48 6.52 28.34
C THR A 805 -14.02 5.09 28.38
N THR A 806 -13.20 4.16 28.90
CA THR A 806 -13.60 2.75 29.07
C THR A 806 -14.93 2.63 29.80
N SER A 807 -15.09 3.32 30.93
CA SER A 807 -16.33 3.26 31.72
C SER A 807 -17.56 3.73 30.93
N VAL A 808 -17.44 4.79 30.12
CA VAL A 808 -18.55 5.28 29.29
C VAL A 808 -18.92 4.27 28.21
N GLN A 809 -17.93 3.65 27.55
CA GLN A 809 -18.17 2.67 26.50
C GLN A 809 -18.84 1.41 27.07
N ASP A 810 -18.30 0.85 28.16
CA ASP A 810 -18.82 -0.32 28.84
C ASP A 810 -20.28 -0.10 29.28
N PHE A 811 -20.59 1.11 29.77
CA PHE A 811 -21.95 1.46 30.18
C PHE A 811 -22.91 1.45 29.00
N TYR A 812 -22.56 2.10 27.88
CA TYR A 812 -23.44 2.14 26.72
C TYR A 812 -23.65 0.77 26.08
N GLU A 813 -22.62 -0.07 26.06
CA GLU A 813 -22.74 -1.46 25.59
C GLU A 813 -23.71 -2.24 26.48
N ALA A 814 -23.47 -2.23 27.79
CA ALA A 814 -24.26 -3.02 28.73
C ALA A 814 -25.70 -2.47 28.91
N TYR A 815 -25.88 -1.15 28.79
CA TYR A 815 -27.21 -0.53 28.72
C TYR A 815 -27.96 -0.95 27.44
N GLY A 816 -27.28 -1.01 26.30
CA GLY A 816 -27.87 -1.45 25.04
C GLY A 816 -28.41 -2.88 25.10
N GLU A 817 -27.65 -3.81 25.72
CA GLU A 817 -28.11 -5.17 26.02
C GLU A 817 -29.39 -5.14 26.88
N SER A 818 -29.38 -4.35 27.96
CA SER A 818 -30.51 -4.24 28.90
C SER A 818 -31.75 -3.61 28.25
N GLU A 819 -31.58 -2.59 27.39
CA GLU A 819 -32.66 -1.90 26.69
C GLU A 819 -33.37 -2.81 25.67
N GLN A 820 -32.65 -3.74 25.04
CA GLN A 820 -33.26 -4.75 24.15
C GLN A 820 -34.23 -5.67 24.90
N VAL A 821 -33.88 -6.08 26.11
CA VAL A 821 -34.75 -6.90 26.98
C VAL A 821 -36.02 -6.13 27.34
N VAL A 822 -35.88 -4.89 27.83
CA VAL A 822 -37.03 -4.03 28.18
C VAL A 822 -37.94 -3.75 26.98
N ASN A 823 -37.36 -3.49 25.81
CA ASN A 823 -38.14 -3.27 24.59
C ASN A 823 -38.84 -4.55 24.13
N THR A 824 -38.23 -5.71 24.33
CA THR A 824 -38.84 -7.01 24.06
C THR A 824 -40.03 -7.24 24.99
N ILE A 825 -39.89 -6.98 26.30
CA ILE A 825 -41.01 -7.06 27.26
C ILE A 825 -42.16 -6.13 26.85
N LYS A 826 -41.87 -4.88 26.49
CA LYS A 826 -42.90 -3.93 25.99
C LYS A 826 -43.56 -4.41 24.71
N HIS A 827 -42.80 -5.02 23.80
CA HIS A 827 -43.31 -5.58 22.56
C HIS A 827 -44.23 -6.78 22.82
N LEU A 828 -43.82 -7.70 23.69
CA LEU A 828 -44.62 -8.86 24.11
C LEU A 828 -45.90 -8.42 24.81
N ALA A 829 -45.83 -7.38 25.66
CA ALA A 829 -47.01 -6.78 26.29
C ALA A 829 -47.96 -6.13 25.29
N LYS A 830 -47.44 -5.42 24.30
CA LYS A 830 -48.25 -4.81 23.24
C LYS A 830 -48.95 -5.87 22.37
N ASN A 831 -48.33 -7.04 22.20
CA ASN A 831 -48.86 -8.13 21.39
C ASN A 831 -49.74 -9.12 22.19
N GLY A 832 -49.89 -8.93 23.50
CA GLY A 832 -50.69 -9.81 24.36
C GLY A 832 -50.07 -11.19 24.61
N ASP A 833 -48.76 -11.35 24.38
CA ASP A 833 -48.02 -12.59 24.66
C ASP A 833 -47.56 -12.61 26.13
N PHE A 834 -48.52 -12.79 27.02
CA PHE A 834 -48.32 -12.68 28.47
C PHE A 834 -47.46 -13.81 29.05
N GLU A 835 -47.41 -14.98 28.41
CA GLU A 835 -46.60 -16.12 28.88
C GLU A 835 -45.10 -15.87 28.66
N ASN A 836 -44.72 -15.46 27.44
CA ASN A 836 -43.33 -15.10 27.15
C ASN A 836 -42.94 -13.79 27.84
N MET A 837 -43.86 -12.82 27.97
CA MET A 837 -43.63 -11.63 28.78
C MET A 837 -43.33 -12.00 30.23
N GLN A 838 -44.13 -12.87 30.84
CA GLN A 838 -43.94 -13.25 32.24
C GLN A 838 -42.63 -14.01 32.43
N LYS A 839 -42.19 -14.80 31.45
CA LYS A 839 -40.88 -15.45 31.44
C LYS A 839 -39.72 -14.45 31.37
N GLU A 840 -39.81 -13.44 30.50
CA GLU A 840 -38.81 -12.35 30.41
C GLU A 840 -38.86 -11.42 31.64
N MET A 841 -40.04 -11.18 32.22
CA MET A 841 -40.20 -10.40 33.46
C MET A 841 -39.73 -11.15 34.71
N LEU A 842 -39.85 -12.48 34.75
CA LEU A 842 -39.33 -13.32 35.84
C LEU A 842 -37.79 -13.38 35.84
N LEU A 843 -37.15 -13.13 34.69
CA LEU A 843 -35.71 -12.91 34.57
C LEU A 843 -35.31 -11.50 35.05
N GLU A 844 -36.20 -10.51 35.03
CA GLU A 844 -35.96 -9.14 35.51
C GLU A 844 -36.75 -8.77 36.78
N GLN A 845 -36.33 -9.28 37.95
CA GLN A 845 -36.82 -8.83 39.26
C GLN A 845 -36.32 -7.42 39.70
N ASN A 846 -35.89 -6.55 38.78
CA ASN A 846 -35.14 -5.33 39.12
C ASN A 846 -35.58 -4.08 38.33
N GLN A 847 -36.89 -3.83 38.19
CA GLN A 847 -37.42 -2.64 37.50
C GLN A 847 -36.80 -1.31 38.00
N ASP A 848 -36.55 -1.18 39.31
CA ASP A 848 -35.94 0.01 39.90
C ASP A 848 -34.50 0.25 39.41
N LYS A 849 -33.73 -0.82 39.19
CA LYS A 849 -32.37 -0.71 38.64
C LYS A 849 -32.40 -0.32 37.16
N LEU A 850 -33.37 -0.81 36.38
CA LEU A 850 -33.54 -0.42 34.98
C LEU A 850 -33.93 1.06 34.84
N ILE A 851 -34.79 1.57 35.73
CA ILE A 851 -35.12 3.01 35.80
C ILE A 851 -33.86 3.83 36.12
N SER A 852 -33.05 3.35 37.08
CA SER A 852 -31.79 3.99 37.46
C SER A 852 -30.78 4.02 36.30
N LEU A 853 -30.65 2.92 35.54
CA LEU A 853 -29.80 2.84 34.35
C LEU A 853 -30.25 3.82 33.25
N LYS A 854 -31.57 3.95 33.03
CA LYS A 854 -32.10 4.97 32.12
C LYS A 854 -31.74 6.38 32.59
N GLY A 855 -31.86 6.67 33.89
CA GLY A 855 -31.47 7.95 34.48
C GLY A 855 -30.00 8.29 34.23
N ILE A 856 -29.11 7.30 34.31
CA ILE A 856 -27.67 7.47 34.01
C ILE A 856 -27.45 7.77 32.52
N LYS A 857 -28.11 7.02 31.61
CA LYS A 857 -28.06 7.29 30.17
C LYS A 857 -28.56 8.70 29.84
N ASP A 858 -29.64 9.14 30.48
CA ASP A 858 -30.18 10.49 30.32
C ASP A 858 -29.19 11.55 30.86
N ALA A 859 -28.52 11.29 31.99
CA ALA A 859 -27.48 12.17 32.53
C ALA A 859 -26.28 12.31 31.57
N LEU A 860 -25.79 11.20 30.99
CA LEU A 860 -24.71 11.23 29.99
C LEU A 860 -25.13 11.99 28.71
N SER A 861 -26.38 11.82 28.29
CA SER A 861 -26.96 12.58 27.17
C SER A 861 -27.02 14.08 27.48
N ASN A 862 -27.43 14.46 28.70
CA ASN A 862 -27.49 15.84 29.14
C ASN A 862 -26.09 16.47 29.22
N GLN A 863 -25.07 15.74 29.70
CA GLN A 863 -23.68 16.21 29.66
C GLN A 863 -23.18 16.43 28.22
N SER A 864 -23.51 15.50 27.31
CA SER A 864 -23.20 15.66 25.89
C SER A 864 -23.89 16.87 25.27
N GLN A 865 -25.11 17.20 25.70
CA GLN A 865 -25.82 18.43 25.31
C GLN A 865 -25.15 19.68 25.89
N PHE A 866 -24.78 19.66 27.17
CA PHE A 866 -24.05 20.75 27.82
C PHE A 866 -22.75 21.09 27.09
N ILE A 867 -21.94 20.08 26.75
CA ILE A 867 -20.72 20.25 25.96
C ILE A 867 -21.00 20.94 24.61
N ARG A 868 -22.11 20.61 23.94
CA ARG A 868 -22.49 21.29 22.68
C ARG A 868 -22.85 22.74 22.91
N LEU A 869 -23.57 23.07 23.98
CA LEU A 869 -23.92 24.44 24.34
C LEU A 869 -22.67 25.28 24.64
N VAL A 870 -21.74 24.75 25.43
CA VAL A 870 -20.46 25.40 25.75
C VAL A 870 -19.65 25.67 24.49
N ASN A 871 -19.53 24.68 23.58
CA ASN A 871 -18.82 24.87 22.31
C ASN A 871 -19.43 26.00 21.46
N ARG A 872 -20.77 26.09 21.41
CA ARG A 872 -21.48 27.09 20.59
C ARG A 872 -21.51 28.50 21.20
N ASN A 873 -21.18 28.66 22.49
CA ASN A 873 -21.28 29.96 23.15
C ASN A 873 -20.18 30.92 22.64
N PRO A 874 -20.50 32.02 21.92
CA PRO A 874 -19.48 32.93 21.40
C PRO A 874 -18.87 33.84 22.48
N GLU A 875 -19.49 33.94 23.65
CA GLU A 875 -19.10 34.88 24.72
C GLU A 875 -18.06 34.28 25.68
N MET A 876 -17.88 32.95 25.67
CA MET A 876 -16.90 32.28 26.52
C MET A 876 -15.50 32.28 25.91
N SER A 877 -14.48 32.49 26.74
CA SER A 877 -13.08 32.38 26.32
C SER A 877 -12.68 30.93 26.00
N PRO A 878 -11.63 30.71 25.18
CA PRO A 878 -11.14 29.36 24.86
C PRO A 878 -10.81 28.51 26.10
N ASP A 879 -10.22 29.12 27.13
CA ASP A 879 -9.80 28.42 28.35
C ASP A 879 -11.02 28.02 29.21
N GLU A 880 -11.99 28.93 29.38
CA GLU A 880 -13.24 28.61 30.08
C GLU A 880 -14.02 27.49 29.38
N LYS A 881 -14.07 27.52 28.04
CA LYS A 881 -14.69 26.43 27.26
C LYS A 881 -13.97 25.11 27.51
N ARG A 882 -12.63 25.09 27.47
CA ARG A 882 -11.84 23.88 27.71
C ARG A 882 -12.10 23.33 29.10
N GLN A 883 -12.07 24.18 30.13
CA GLN A 883 -12.30 23.79 31.51
C GLN A 883 -13.69 23.17 31.71
N MET A 884 -14.75 23.79 31.19
CA MET A 884 -16.11 23.25 31.32
C MET A 884 -16.29 21.93 30.57
N ILE A 885 -15.71 21.80 29.37
CA ILE A 885 -15.78 20.57 28.57
C ILE A 885 -15.03 19.43 29.26
N ASP A 886 -13.82 19.70 29.75
CA ASP A 886 -12.99 18.69 30.41
C ASP A 886 -13.65 18.23 31.73
N GLY A 887 -14.24 19.15 32.49
CA GLY A 887 -15.04 18.83 33.68
C GLY A 887 -16.27 17.98 33.36
N ALA A 888 -16.98 18.30 32.27
CA ALA A 888 -18.12 17.50 31.82
C ALA A 888 -17.69 16.07 31.42
N TYR A 889 -16.54 15.89 30.76
CA TYR A 889 -16.00 14.55 30.44
C TYR A 889 -15.63 13.74 31.68
N LEU A 890 -15.04 14.36 32.69
CA LEU A 890 -14.75 13.70 33.97
C LEU A 890 -16.04 13.26 34.66
N ASN A 891 -17.05 14.14 34.70
CA ASN A 891 -18.35 13.82 35.29
C ASN A 891 -19.05 12.68 34.52
N MET A 892 -19.03 12.71 33.19
CA MET A 892 -19.54 11.61 32.37
C MET A 892 -18.87 10.27 32.73
N THR A 893 -17.56 10.29 32.97
CA THR A 893 -16.80 9.08 33.34
C THR A 893 -17.25 8.56 34.71
N GLU A 894 -17.37 9.42 35.71
CA GLU A 894 -17.81 9.02 37.06
C GLU A 894 -19.27 8.53 37.08
N VAL A 895 -20.17 9.20 36.35
CA VAL A 895 -21.57 8.78 36.19
C VAL A 895 -21.65 7.40 35.51
N ALA A 896 -20.83 7.16 34.49
CA ALA A 896 -20.78 5.86 33.83
C ALA A 896 -20.21 4.76 34.72
N LYS A 897 -19.19 5.03 35.56
CA LYS A 897 -18.68 4.07 36.56
C LYS A 897 -19.80 3.59 37.49
N GLN A 898 -20.63 4.50 37.99
CA GLN A 898 -21.79 4.14 38.81
C GLN A 898 -22.79 3.28 38.04
N GLY A 899 -23.04 3.60 36.76
CA GLY A 899 -23.87 2.79 35.88
C GLY A 899 -23.35 1.37 35.72
N ASN A 900 -22.04 1.20 35.50
CA ASN A 900 -21.41 -0.11 35.38
C ASN A 900 -21.46 -0.94 36.67
N ILE A 901 -21.44 -0.30 37.84
CA ILE A 901 -21.68 -0.98 39.12
C ILE A 901 -23.11 -1.52 39.16
N LEU A 902 -24.10 -0.69 38.84
CA LEU A 902 -25.51 -1.10 38.80
C LEU A 902 -25.77 -2.23 37.80
N VAL A 903 -25.16 -2.19 36.61
CA VAL A 903 -25.29 -3.28 35.63
C VAL A 903 -24.68 -4.58 36.17
N ARG A 904 -23.52 -4.54 36.82
CA ARG A 904 -22.92 -5.74 37.43
C ARG A 904 -23.78 -6.33 38.55
N GLU A 905 -24.38 -5.48 39.37
CA GLU A 905 -25.34 -5.90 40.39
C GLU A 905 -26.61 -6.49 39.79
N LEU A 906 -27.09 -5.94 38.67
CA LEU A 906 -28.21 -6.47 37.91
C LEU A 906 -27.86 -7.88 37.41
N LYS A 907 -26.74 -8.06 36.68
CA LYS A 907 -26.30 -9.37 36.16
C LYS A 907 -26.15 -10.42 37.27
N LYS A 908 -25.51 -10.06 38.39
CA LYS A 908 -25.39 -10.94 39.58
C LYS A 908 -26.74 -11.38 40.16
N SER A 909 -27.75 -10.50 40.15
CA SER A 909 -29.08 -10.82 40.68
C SER A 909 -29.91 -11.72 39.76
N VAL A 910 -29.56 -11.79 38.47
CA VAL A 910 -30.25 -12.62 37.45
C VAL A 910 -29.59 -14.01 37.31
N GLY A 911 -28.50 -14.27 38.04
CA GLY A 911 -27.84 -15.58 38.04
C GLY A 911 -26.91 -15.84 36.84
N GLU A 912 -26.66 -14.83 36.01
CA GLU A 912 -25.58 -14.86 35.03
C GLU A 912 -24.24 -14.68 35.77
N LYS A 913 -23.37 -15.70 35.67
CA LYS A 913 -22.01 -15.69 36.24
C LYS A 913 -21.02 -14.99 35.33
#